data_AF-A0A1B8E4I8-F1
#
_entry.id   AF-A0A1B8E4I8-F1
#
_cell.length_a   1.000
_cell.length_b   1.000
_cell.length_c   1.000
_cell.angle_alpha   90.00
_cell.angle_beta   90.00
_cell.angle_gamma   90.00
#
_symmetry.space_group_name_H-M   'P 1'
#
loop_
_entity.id
_entity.type
_entity.pdbx_description
1 polymer ?
#
loop_
_entity_poly.entity_id
_entity_poly.type
_entity_poly.pdbx_seq_one_letter_code
_entity_poly.pdbx_strand_id
1 'polypeptide(L)'
;MKPSPSADQRRRSNSIAGRASLGASGRTSIGSATGRTSIGPGGSGIPTRAPLGTSRLSAMRASTTQPSYDFLTGPEARNEGEGFARPPSRGGRARTPSNENLRGSTTNLPIHTATAQELNELKAEVKALKYKISSSAQEEELAGLRREAELREVRRKGEEDFRKMQTAEGERKKAVRALEEMKAEVERKRDAEIGDTGRLEKRARDAEEGRRVAEEEVEDLRTEAEERVRGLERRLADEQSRTSTLQRTVQEIQQDSEAKDVAMQEVQQILQKKDAEIGSLEAEVLRLKAQTGDVDTLDIIKRELSEQVTHIRTLEASNREQARELKHLRMLHKSVEVVEEEKRQLQRKVGQMEDLEQELGEARLQRQRLEDERLAWTAYLESQDGTVEFESPEALARALVQERLEAATQLEKLGRLEPALSERDEIIKALEGEKAALVSQLDKANKEGGGGDVKARQRLERQRTLALKEVEYLRAQLSALDSEESTMELASYDAAKALRITSLEEMVAAYSTEVATLHAEIASAPVTTTLKRTRDEAPDEQERLGSLTRKNRKLQDELSTAQSAAQKLTKELSVTKERLTAATAHKQTRVLELRDNPTANAEAIKMSTLNSLKEENAALVAQLLAGPTTTRSAASSKIVPLATLESAQRECRELEAQAASSRKAMARLKQVWGAKTAEFREGIASLLGWRVEFMPNGKMRVSSIFYPGTEDEERSIVFDGEAGTMKVSGGARSAFAGKIAESVKFWVRERGEIPCLLAALTLEFYEEGTRGSGA
;
A
#
# COMPACT_ATOMS: atom_id res chain seq x y z
N MET A 1 -73.13 -41.70 -33.45
CA MET A 1 -73.78 -41.90 -32.14
C MET A 1 -72.85 -42.72 -31.25
N LYS A 2 -72.51 -42.24 -30.05
CA LYS A 2 -71.86 -42.99 -28.94
C LYS A 2 -72.12 -42.26 -27.60
N PRO A 3 -72.52 -42.96 -26.52
CA PRO A 3 -72.32 -42.54 -25.12
C PRO A 3 -70.86 -42.88 -24.68
N SER A 4 -70.14 -42.01 -23.95
CA SER A 4 -70.03 -41.86 -22.46
C SER A 4 -69.41 -43.08 -21.75
N PRO A 5 -68.70 -42.97 -20.59
CA PRO A 5 -68.75 -41.95 -19.50
C PRO A 5 -67.61 -40.91 -19.57
N SER A 6 -67.58 -39.75 -18.87
CA SER A 6 -68.24 -39.21 -17.65
C SER A 6 -67.57 -39.50 -16.29
N ALA A 7 -66.67 -38.59 -15.88
CA ALA A 7 -66.23 -38.36 -14.51
C ALA A 7 -66.25 -36.83 -14.26
N ASP A 8 -66.61 -36.38 -13.05
CA ASP A 8 -67.34 -35.11 -12.92
C ASP A 8 -66.92 -34.23 -11.71
N GLN A 9 -66.71 -32.93 -11.96
CA GLN A 9 -66.88 -31.76 -11.05
C GLN A 9 -66.06 -31.69 -9.72
N ARG A 10 -65.62 -30.53 -9.17
CA ARG A 10 -65.66 -29.07 -9.48
C ARG A 10 -64.33 -28.44 -8.97
N ARG A 11 -63.68 -27.47 -9.64
CA ARG A 11 -63.88 -25.99 -9.59
C ARG A 11 -64.01 -25.43 -8.15
N ARG A 12 -63.23 -24.43 -7.73
CA ARG A 12 -63.13 -23.01 -8.20
C ARG A 12 -61.74 -22.41 -7.84
N SER A 13 -60.98 -21.67 -8.67
CA SER A 13 -61.15 -20.29 -9.21
C SER A 13 -61.19 -19.20 -8.12
N ASN A 14 -60.48 -18.05 -8.12
CA ASN A 14 -59.90 -17.16 -9.18
C ASN A 14 -58.87 -16.17 -8.52
N SER A 15 -58.05 -15.30 -9.16
CA SER A 15 -57.45 -15.23 -10.52
C SER A 15 -56.62 -13.93 -10.80
N ILE A 16 -55.52 -14.06 -11.57
CA ILE A 16 -55.05 -13.13 -12.66
C ILE A 16 -54.27 -11.81 -12.35
N ALA A 17 -53.24 -11.58 -13.20
CA ALA A 17 -52.48 -10.36 -13.55
C ALA A 17 -51.59 -9.65 -12.48
N GLY A 18 -50.46 -9.01 -12.82
CA GLY A 18 -49.67 -9.05 -14.08
C GLY A 18 -49.34 -7.70 -14.70
N ARG A 19 -48.05 -7.28 -14.69
CA ARG A 19 -47.49 -6.26 -15.58
C ARG A 19 -45.96 -6.33 -15.62
N ALA A 20 -45.37 -5.95 -16.75
CA ALA A 20 -43.93 -5.69 -16.91
C ALA A 20 -43.72 -4.29 -17.51
N SER A 21 -42.58 -3.66 -17.25
CA SER A 21 -42.16 -2.41 -17.88
C SER A 21 -40.64 -2.29 -17.89
N LEU A 22 -40.07 -2.02 -19.06
CA LEU A 22 -38.67 -1.62 -19.23
C LEU A 22 -38.48 -0.16 -18.80
N GLY A 23 -37.28 0.18 -18.32
CA GLY A 23 -36.84 1.54 -18.01
C GLY A 23 -35.31 1.56 -17.92
N ALA A 24 -34.67 2.61 -18.44
CA ALA A 24 -33.22 2.66 -18.63
C ALA A 24 -32.59 3.96 -18.10
N SER A 25 -31.26 3.93 -17.96
CA SER A 25 -30.36 5.05 -17.72
C SER A 25 -30.37 5.72 -16.33
N GLY A 26 -29.20 5.66 -15.68
CA GLY A 26 -28.78 6.45 -14.51
C GLY A 26 -27.24 6.44 -14.48
N ARG A 27 -26.60 7.55 -14.08
CA ARG A 27 -25.14 7.79 -14.27
C ARG A 27 -24.55 8.45 -13.02
N THR A 28 -23.23 8.30 -12.83
CA THR A 28 -22.39 8.82 -11.72
C THR A 28 -22.67 8.15 -10.36
N SER A 29 -21.72 8.04 -9.42
CA SER A 29 -20.51 8.83 -9.18
C SER A 29 -19.28 7.99 -8.76
N ILE A 30 -18.11 8.65 -8.64
CA ILE A 30 -16.82 8.04 -8.23
C ILE A 30 -16.45 8.58 -6.85
N GLY A 31 -16.11 7.69 -5.92
CA GLY A 31 -15.56 8.03 -4.60
C GLY A 31 -14.07 7.70 -4.53
N SER A 32 -13.25 8.67 -4.10
CA SER A 32 -11.81 8.47 -3.88
C SER A 32 -11.53 8.00 -2.45
N ALA A 33 -10.57 7.10 -2.27
CA ALA A 33 -10.13 6.60 -0.97
C ALA A 33 -8.60 6.67 -0.85
N THR A 34 -8.08 7.59 -0.06
CA THR A 34 -6.65 7.79 0.19
C THR A 34 -6.22 7.07 1.45
N GLY A 35 -5.50 5.95 1.31
CA GLY A 35 -4.89 5.25 2.44
C GLY A 35 -3.66 5.98 2.98
N ARG A 36 -3.59 6.17 4.30
CA ARG A 36 -2.43 6.70 5.03
C ARG A 36 -1.93 5.61 5.99
N THR A 37 -0.64 5.31 5.98
CA THR A 37 -0.02 4.33 6.89
C THR A 37 0.54 5.02 8.13
N SER A 38 0.39 4.38 9.29
CA SER A 38 1.00 4.78 10.57
C SER A 38 2.19 3.89 10.90
N ILE A 39 3.23 4.46 11.50
CA ILE A 39 4.40 3.75 12.04
C ILE A 39 4.71 4.38 13.40
N GLY A 40 4.68 3.57 14.47
CA GLY A 40 5.02 4.00 15.83
C GLY A 40 6.46 3.60 16.22
N PRO A 41 7.24 4.47 16.89
CA PRO A 41 8.57 4.15 17.42
C PRO A 41 8.54 3.78 18.92
N GLY A 42 9.50 2.96 19.39
CA GLY A 42 9.64 2.64 20.83
C GLY A 42 11.02 2.09 21.24
N GLY A 43 11.48 2.49 22.44
CA GLY A 43 12.70 2.04 23.13
C GLY A 43 14.03 2.68 22.64
N SER A 44 14.78 3.50 23.38
CA SER A 44 15.50 3.29 24.68
C SER A 44 16.58 2.20 24.61
N GLY A 45 17.88 2.39 24.92
CA GLY A 45 18.71 3.44 25.57
C GLY A 45 20.18 2.93 25.56
N ILE A 46 21.15 3.27 26.41
CA ILE A 46 21.25 4.13 27.62
C ILE A 46 22.67 4.84 27.63
N PRO A 47 23.38 5.28 28.71
CA PRO A 47 23.98 6.64 28.70
C PRO A 47 25.50 6.75 29.06
N THR A 48 26.03 7.98 29.14
CA THR A 48 27.03 8.33 30.17
C THR A 48 27.06 9.82 30.60
N ARG A 49 26.72 10.07 31.88
CA ARG A 49 27.25 11.06 32.84
C ARG A 49 27.53 12.54 32.44
N ALA A 50 26.85 13.47 33.14
CA ALA A 50 27.26 14.87 33.37
C ALA A 50 28.23 14.98 34.61
N PRO A 51 28.64 16.17 35.14
CA PRO A 51 27.71 17.09 35.86
C PRO A 51 28.08 18.61 35.96
N LEU A 52 27.15 19.42 36.52
CA LEU A 52 27.32 20.78 37.12
C LEU A 52 27.69 21.95 36.16
N GLY A 53 27.41 23.22 36.48
CA GLY A 53 26.77 23.82 37.67
C GLY A 53 26.33 25.28 37.45
N THR A 54 25.72 25.92 38.47
CA THR A 54 24.97 27.19 38.34
C THR A 54 25.74 28.48 38.67
N SER A 55 25.61 29.49 37.80
CA SER A 55 25.30 30.91 38.07
C SER A 55 26.13 31.79 39.04
N ARG A 56 26.19 33.09 38.66
CA ARG A 56 26.30 34.33 39.48
C ARG A 56 27.67 34.82 40.00
N LEU A 57 27.83 36.16 39.94
CA LEU A 57 28.84 37.04 40.58
C LEU A 57 30.29 36.93 40.01
N SER A 58 31.16 37.96 40.02
CA SER A 58 30.99 39.43 40.08
C SER A 58 32.31 40.19 39.78
N ALA A 59 32.19 41.49 39.50
CA ALA A 59 33.14 42.59 39.77
C ALA A 59 34.49 42.76 39.01
N MET A 60 34.65 43.98 38.47
CA MET A 60 35.88 44.82 38.41
C MET A 60 37.09 44.35 37.55
N ARG A 61 37.88 45.20 36.88
CA ARG A 61 38.05 46.69 36.80
C ARG A 61 37.96 47.13 35.32
N ALA A 62 37.48 48.32 34.92
CA ALA A 62 38.02 49.70 35.09
C ALA A 62 39.48 49.85 34.59
N SER A 63 39.89 50.90 33.85
CA SER A 63 39.30 52.21 33.45
C SER A 63 39.82 52.60 32.03
N THR A 64 39.54 53.72 31.34
CA THR A 64 39.26 55.13 31.75
C THR A 64 38.39 55.86 30.70
N THR A 65 37.52 56.73 31.23
CA THR A 65 36.55 57.72 30.66
C THR A 65 36.86 58.38 29.28
N GLN A 66 35.88 58.76 28.42
CA GLN A 66 34.68 59.62 28.62
C GLN A 66 35.05 61.10 28.94
N PRO A 67 34.24 62.14 28.62
CA PRO A 67 32.78 62.16 28.44
C PRO A 67 32.28 62.87 27.12
N SER A 68 31.13 62.52 26.50
CA SER A 68 29.71 62.89 26.76
C SER A 68 29.26 64.26 26.20
N TYR A 69 28.03 64.50 25.70
CA TYR A 69 26.90 63.62 25.35
C TYR A 69 25.94 64.32 24.35
N ASP A 70 24.80 63.66 24.06
CA ASP A 70 23.70 64.05 23.16
C ASP A 70 22.64 65.00 23.80
N PHE A 71 21.58 65.31 23.05
CA PHE A 71 20.20 65.76 23.37
C PHE A 71 19.72 67.17 22.93
N LEU A 72 19.06 67.18 21.76
CA LEU A 72 17.74 67.76 21.44
C LEU A 72 17.41 69.28 21.61
N THR A 73 16.67 69.78 20.61
CA THR A 73 15.89 71.04 20.54
C THR A 73 16.63 72.40 20.57
N GLY A 74 16.22 73.32 19.69
CA GLY A 74 16.57 74.76 19.73
C GLY A 74 15.46 75.59 20.42
N PRO A 75 15.26 76.90 20.10
CA PRO A 75 15.86 77.69 19.02
C PRO A 75 16.32 79.13 19.45
N GLU A 76 16.57 79.98 18.44
CA GLU A 76 16.51 81.47 18.45
C GLU A 76 17.57 82.36 19.17
N ALA A 77 17.75 83.53 18.55
CA ALA A 77 17.99 84.88 19.09
C ALA A 77 19.32 85.29 19.80
N ARG A 78 20.09 86.10 19.05
CA ARG A 78 20.56 87.48 19.38
C ARG A 78 21.49 87.75 20.59
N ASN A 79 22.61 88.42 20.26
CA ASN A 79 23.17 89.67 20.85
C ASN A 79 23.47 89.74 22.39
N GLU A 80 24.42 90.53 22.89
CA GLU A 80 25.23 91.63 22.32
C GLU A 80 26.52 91.90 23.15
N GLY A 81 27.46 92.68 22.58
CA GLY A 81 28.51 93.43 23.32
C GLY A 81 29.71 92.62 23.85
N GLU A 82 30.93 93.17 23.98
CA GLU A 82 31.57 94.43 23.54
C GLU A 82 33.02 94.06 23.11
N GLY A 83 33.91 94.84 22.49
CA GLY A 83 34.03 96.21 21.97
C GLY A 83 35.51 96.33 21.47
N PHE A 84 35.91 97.08 20.43
CA PHE A 84 35.84 98.54 20.30
C PHE A 84 36.26 99.02 18.89
N ALA A 85 35.87 100.27 18.57
CA ALA A 85 36.59 101.26 17.72
C ALA A 85 36.95 100.97 16.23
N ARG A 86 36.11 101.56 15.35
CA ARG A 86 36.39 102.16 14.02
C ARG A 86 37.17 103.52 14.20
N PRO A 87 37.45 104.41 13.20
CA PRO A 87 37.29 104.37 11.73
C PRO A 87 38.57 104.85 10.93
N PRO A 88 38.67 105.94 10.08
CA PRO A 88 39.20 105.76 8.71
C PRO A 88 40.15 106.85 8.07
N SER A 89 40.57 106.57 6.83
CA SER A 89 40.84 107.53 5.71
C SER A 89 42.15 108.34 5.64
N ARG A 90 42.44 108.87 4.42
CA ARG A 90 43.58 109.74 4.00
C ARG A 90 44.93 109.00 3.98
N GLY A 91 45.88 109.19 3.05
CA GLY A 91 46.08 110.05 1.85
C GLY A 91 47.60 110.21 1.64
N GLY A 92 48.22 110.57 0.51
CA GLY A 92 47.81 110.90 -0.87
C GLY A 92 48.97 110.58 -1.86
N ARG A 93 48.91 110.89 -3.18
CA ARG A 93 49.35 112.16 -3.83
C ARG A 93 50.83 112.56 -3.58
N ALA A 94 51.64 113.00 -4.56
CA ALA A 94 51.43 113.27 -6.00
C ALA A 94 52.77 113.54 -6.76
N ARG A 95 52.68 113.97 -8.05
CA ARG A 95 53.69 114.71 -8.87
C ARG A 95 54.83 113.88 -9.51
N THR A 96 55.28 114.03 -10.79
CA THR A 96 55.11 115.00 -11.93
C THR A 96 55.75 116.40 -11.74
N PRO A 97 56.06 117.23 -12.79
CA PRO A 97 56.05 117.08 -14.26
C PRO A 97 57.45 116.66 -14.80
N SER A 98 58.12 117.10 -15.88
CA SER A 98 57.97 118.09 -17.01
C SER A 98 58.92 117.66 -18.17
N ASN A 99 58.81 117.98 -19.47
CA ASN A 99 58.25 119.09 -20.29
C ASN A 99 59.23 120.26 -20.61
N GLU A 100 59.82 120.30 -21.82
CA GLU A 100 60.51 121.48 -22.40
C GLU A 100 60.59 121.45 -23.95
N ASN A 101 60.76 122.61 -24.61
CA ASN A 101 60.85 122.81 -26.08
C ASN A 101 61.97 123.81 -26.46
N LEU A 102 62.87 123.50 -27.40
CA LEU A 102 63.83 124.40 -28.10
C LEU A 102 64.43 123.69 -29.34
N ARG A 103 64.65 124.22 -30.56
CA ARG A 103 64.38 125.52 -31.26
C ARG A 103 65.55 126.54 -31.47
N GLY A 104 66.57 126.15 -32.24
CA GLY A 104 67.68 127.01 -32.73
C GLY A 104 69.05 126.28 -32.63
N SER A 105 70.12 126.62 -33.36
CA SER A 105 70.32 127.57 -34.49
C SER A 105 71.56 127.16 -35.33
N THR A 106 71.69 127.74 -36.54
CA THR A 106 72.90 128.05 -37.36
C THR A 106 74.30 127.57 -36.89
N THR A 107 75.23 127.13 -37.77
CA THR A 107 75.85 127.95 -38.85
C THR A 107 76.33 127.21 -40.12
N ASN A 108 76.52 128.03 -41.18
CA ASN A 108 77.25 127.85 -42.45
C ASN A 108 78.64 127.14 -42.31
N LEU A 109 79.30 126.60 -43.35
CA LEU A 109 79.49 127.05 -44.76
C LEU A 109 79.36 125.91 -45.82
N PRO A 110 79.34 126.22 -47.15
CA PRO A 110 78.77 125.35 -48.19
C PRO A 110 79.78 124.54 -49.01
N ILE A 111 79.28 123.54 -49.75
CA ILE A 111 79.49 123.35 -51.21
C ILE A 111 78.60 122.19 -51.75
N HIS A 112 78.12 122.35 -53.00
CA HIS A 112 77.29 121.44 -53.82
C HIS A 112 75.87 121.05 -53.35
N THR A 113 74.91 121.16 -54.28
CA THR A 113 73.46 121.05 -54.06
C THR A 113 72.81 120.00 -54.97
N ALA A 114 72.31 118.91 -54.38
CA ALA A 114 71.25 118.04 -54.94
C ALA A 114 70.83 116.97 -53.90
N THR A 115 71.79 116.17 -53.44
CA THR A 115 71.60 114.88 -52.75
C THR A 115 71.10 114.96 -51.29
N ALA A 116 70.85 116.16 -50.76
CA ALA A 116 70.53 116.38 -49.35
C ALA A 116 69.04 116.31 -49.02
N GLN A 117 68.14 116.42 -50.01
CA GLN A 117 66.69 116.36 -49.78
C GLN A 117 66.20 114.92 -49.72
N GLU A 118 66.52 114.12 -50.75
CA GLU A 118 66.27 112.66 -50.82
C GLU A 118 66.72 111.93 -49.54
N LEU A 119 67.92 112.25 -49.04
CA LEU A 119 68.50 111.64 -47.85
C LEU A 119 67.82 112.04 -46.52
N ASN A 120 66.94 113.05 -46.53
CA ASN A 120 66.10 113.39 -45.38
C ASN A 120 64.69 112.81 -45.50
N GLU A 121 64.15 112.72 -46.72
CA GLU A 121 62.89 112.02 -47.00
C GLU A 121 63.03 110.52 -46.70
N LEU A 122 64.08 109.86 -47.20
CA LEU A 122 64.42 108.48 -46.84
C LEU A 122 64.60 108.27 -45.32
N LYS A 123 65.11 109.27 -44.58
CA LYS A 123 65.20 109.20 -43.11
C LYS A 123 63.84 109.37 -42.42
N ALA A 124 62.91 110.11 -43.01
CA ALA A 124 61.54 110.21 -42.53
C ALA A 124 60.76 108.92 -42.81
N GLU A 125 60.90 108.34 -44.01
CA GLU A 125 60.32 107.05 -44.36
C GLU A 125 60.87 105.91 -43.51
N VAL A 126 62.20 105.81 -43.32
CA VAL A 126 62.81 104.81 -42.44
C VAL A 126 62.35 104.97 -40.99
N LYS A 127 62.08 106.20 -40.51
CA LYS A 127 61.47 106.41 -39.18
C LYS A 127 60.00 105.99 -39.14
N ALA A 128 59.21 106.31 -40.16
CA ALA A 128 57.80 105.92 -40.25
C ALA A 128 57.62 104.40 -40.40
N LEU A 129 58.47 103.74 -41.18
CA LEU A 129 58.54 102.28 -41.31
C LEU A 129 58.99 101.63 -40.01
N LYS A 130 60.02 102.16 -39.32
CA LYS A 130 60.40 101.69 -37.99
C LYS A 130 59.26 101.84 -36.97
N TYR A 131 58.53 102.95 -36.99
CA TYR A 131 57.36 103.13 -36.12
C TYR A 131 56.25 102.13 -36.44
N LYS A 132 55.93 101.90 -37.72
CA LYS A 132 54.97 100.88 -38.16
C LYS A 132 55.39 99.47 -37.71
N ILE A 133 56.66 99.12 -37.86
CA ILE A 133 57.22 97.82 -37.43
C ILE A 133 57.18 97.69 -35.90
N SER A 134 57.46 98.74 -35.13
CA SER A 134 57.29 98.70 -33.68
C SER A 134 55.83 98.66 -33.23
N SER A 135 54.91 99.30 -33.97
CA SER A 135 53.46 99.20 -33.71
C SER A 135 52.97 97.79 -33.98
N SER A 136 53.31 97.19 -35.13
CA SER A 136 52.92 95.82 -35.45
C SER A 136 53.54 94.81 -34.49
N ALA A 137 54.79 95.00 -34.07
CA ALA A 137 55.41 94.15 -33.04
C ALA A 137 54.69 94.27 -31.68
N GLN A 138 54.33 95.48 -31.24
CA GLN A 138 53.55 95.70 -30.02
C GLN A 138 52.12 95.15 -30.13
N GLU A 139 51.50 95.23 -31.30
CA GLU A 139 50.18 94.66 -31.59
C GLU A 139 50.24 93.11 -31.60
N GLU A 140 51.31 92.51 -32.13
CA GLU A 140 51.58 91.07 -32.07
C GLU A 140 51.88 90.59 -30.65
N GLU A 141 52.68 91.32 -29.88
CA GLU A 141 52.93 91.06 -28.45
C GLU A 141 51.63 91.14 -27.63
N LEU A 142 50.82 92.20 -27.82
CA LEU A 142 49.53 92.36 -27.16
C LEU A 142 48.52 91.28 -27.60
N ALA A 143 48.53 90.88 -28.86
CA ALA A 143 47.70 89.77 -29.34
C ALA A 143 48.21 88.41 -28.85
N GLY A 144 49.51 88.25 -28.63
CA GLY A 144 50.12 87.10 -27.96
C GLY A 144 49.66 87.01 -26.51
N LEU A 145 49.82 88.09 -25.74
CA LEU A 145 49.38 88.19 -24.35
C LEU A 145 47.86 87.99 -24.20
N ARG A 146 47.04 88.49 -25.12
CA ARG A 146 45.59 88.23 -25.15
C ARG A 146 45.27 86.74 -25.34
N ARG A 147 45.83 86.11 -26.39
CA ARG A 147 45.65 84.66 -26.61
C ARG A 147 46.18 83.83 -25.45
N GLU A 148 47.27 84.24 -24.82
CA GLU A 148 47.83 83.55 -23.66
C GLU A 148 46.98 83.75 -22.39
N ALA A 149 46.33 84.92 -22.22
CA ALA A 149 45.35 85.16 -21.17
C ALA A 149 44.05 84.34 -21.40
N GLU A 150 43.56 84.29 -22.64
CA GLU A 150 42.44 83.44 -23.06
C GLU A 150 42.74 81.95 -22.80
N LEU A 151 43.94 81.47 -23.15
CA LEU A 151 44.38 80.10 -22.86
C LEU A 151 44.49 79.82 -21.36
N ARG A 152 44.97 80.77 -20.55
CA ARG A 152 44.95 80.65 -19.08
C ARG A 152 43.53 80.61 -18.53
N GLU A 153 42.61 81.43 -19.04
CA GLU A 153 41.21 81.42 -18.63
C GLU A 153 40.49 80.11 -19.02
N VAL A 154 40.71 79.61 -20.23
CA VAL A 154 40.14 78.32 -20.68
C VAL A 154 40.68 77.17 -19.84
N ARG A 155 41.98 77.16 -19.52
CA ARG A 155 42.57 76.18 -18.59
C ARG A 155 41.97 76.28 -17.19
N ARG A 156 41.86 77.48 -16.61
CA ARG A 156 41.24 77.69 -15.28
C ARG A 156 39.79 77.22 -15.26
N LYS A 157 38.99 77.55 -16.28
CA LYS A 157 37.60 77.10 -16.42
C LYS A 157 37.53 75.57 -16.51
N GLY A 158 38.38 74.95 -17.34
CA GLY A 158 38.49 73.50 -17.44
C GLY A 158 38.90 72.80 -16.13
N GLU A 159 39.85 73.36 -15.38
CA GLU A 159 40.23 72.85 -14.06
C GLU A 159 39.09 72.99 -13.03
N GLU A 160 38.37 74.11 -13.03
CA GLU A 160 37.24 74.34 -12.13
C GLU A 160 36.06 73.42 -12.46
N ASP A 161 35.75 73.21 -13.74
CA ASP A 161 34.69 72.30 -14.17
C ASP A 161 35.08 70.83 -13.97
N PHE A 162 36.36 70.47 -14.13
CA PHE A 162 36.89 69.15 -13.75
C PHE A 162 36.77 68.92 -12.23
N ARG A 163 37.11 69.92 -11.39
CA ARG A 163 36.94 69.83 -9.93
C ARG A 163 35.46 69.68 -9.54
N LYS A 164 34.54 70.45 -10.16
CA LYS A 164 33.09 70.30 -9.96
C LYS A 164 32.59 68.91 -10.37
N MET A 165 33.07 68.39 -11.49
CA MET A 165 32.74 67.04 -11.96
C MET A 165 33.26 65.99 -10.99
N GLN A 166 34.49 66.14 -10.47
CA GLN A 166 35.07 65.21 -9.49
C GLN A 166 34.32 65.23 -8.15
N THR A 167 33.89 66.40 -7.66
CA THR A 167 33.06 66.48 -6.44
C THR A 167 31.67 65.87 -6.67
N ALA A 168 31.01 66.17 -7.79
CA ALA A 168 29.71 65.61 -8.12
C ALA A 168 29.77 64.08 -8.36
N GLU A 169 30.86 63.57 -8.94
CA GLU A 169 31.09 62.13 -9.08
C GLU A 169 31.36 61.47 -7.70
N GLY A 170 32.08 62.16 -6.81
CA GLY A 170 32.29 61.73 -5.42
C GLY A 170 30.99 61.67 -4.61
N GLU A 171 30.12 62.66 -4.76
CA GLU A 171 28.78 62.70 -4.15
C GLU A 171 27.87 61.62 -4.75
N ARG A 172 27.86 61.44 -6.08
CA ARG A 172 27.18 60.32 -6.75
C ARG A 172 27.67 58.97 -6.22
N LYS A 173 28.97 58.78 -6.03
CA LYS A 173 29.55 57.55 -5.45
C LYS A 173 29.11 57.31 -4.00
N LYS A 174 29.02 58.37 -3.18
CA LYS A 174 28.45 58.28 -1.81
C LYS A 174 26.97 57.92 -1.84
N ALA A 175 26.18 58.56 -2.70
CA ALA A 175 24.75 58.30 -2.83
C ALA A 175 24.46 56.87 -3.35
N VAL A 176 25.25 56.38 -4.30
CA VAL A 176 25.18 54.98 -4.78
C VAL A 176 25.48 54.00 -3.63
N ARG A 177 26.56 54.21 -2.86
CA ARG A 177 26.86 53.36 -1.70
C ARG A 177 25.77 53.37 -0.65
N ALA A 178 25.22 54.54 -0.29
CA ALA A 178 24.11 54.64 0.65
C ALA A 178 22.85 53.89 0.14
N LEU A 179 22.58 53.92 -1.18
CA LEU A 179 21.49 53.14 -1.78
C LEU A 179 21.80 51.63 -1.82
N GLU A 180 23.05 51.22 -1.97
CA GLU A 180 23.50 49.82 -1.90
C GLU A 180 23.42 49.28 -0.46
N GLU A 181 23.85 50.08 0.52
CA GLU A 181 23.77 49.79 1.95
C GLU A 181 22.30 49.66 2.41
N MET A 182 21.44 50.63 2.05
CA MET A 182 20.00 50.57 2.35
C MET A 182 19.29 49.39 1.66
N LYS A 183 19.67 49.03 0.43
CA LYS A 183 19.16 47.81 -0.22
C LYS A 183 19.61 46.56 0.54
N ALA A 184 20.89 46.46 0.89
CA ALA A 184 21.40 45.32 1.65
C ALA A 184 20.78 45.22 3.06
N GLU A 185 20.38 46.33 3.69
CA GLU A 185 19.55 46.29 4.89
C GLU A 185 18.12 45.79 4.66
N VAL A 186 17.48 46.20 3.56
CA VAL A 186 16.13 45.74 3.20
C VAL A 186 16.13 44.24 2.89
N GLU A 187 17.09 43.74 2.12
CA GLU A 187 17.18 42.29 1.85
C GLU A 187 17.50 41.51 3.13
N ARG A 188 18.44 41.95 3.98
CA ARG A 188 18.70 41.29 5.29
C ARG A 188 17.46 41.26 6.20
N LYS A 189 16.61 42.29 6.17
CA LYS A 189 15.36 42.32 6.93
C LYS A 189 14.34 41.32 6.35
N ARG A 190 14.22 41.24 5.02
CA ARG A 190 13.40 40.20 4.36
C ARG A 190 13.90 38.79 4.64
N ASP A 191 15.20 38.54 4.56
CA ASP A 191 15.81 37.24 4.87
C ASP A 191 15.53 36.82 6.32
N ALA A 192 15.59 37.77 7.27
CA ALA A 192 15.23 37.54 8.67
C ALA A 192 13.72 37.28 8.84
N GLU A 193 12.86 38.06 8.20
CA GLU A 193 11.40 37.88 8.21
C GLU A 193 11.00 36.53 7.61
N ILE A 194 11.59 36.11 6.48
CA ILE A 194 11.39 34.80 5.85
C ILE A 194 11.92 33.67 6.75
N GLY A 195 13.05 33.89 7.42
CA GLY A 195 13.63 32.95 8.38
C GLY A 195 12.72 32.73 9.60
N ASP A 196 12.13 33.80 10.14
CA ASP A 196 11.26 33.73 11.32
C ASP A 196 9.82 33.31 10.98
N THR A 197 9.25 33.68 9.82
CA THR A 197 8.00 33.06 9.35
C THR A 197 8.19 31.56 9.10
N GLY A 198 9.29 31.14 8.47
CA GLY A 198 9.62 29.73 8.29
C GLY A 198 9.82 28.96 9.60
N ARG A 199 10.27 29.63 10.68
CA ARG A 199 10.34 29.04 12.04
C ARG A 199 8.97 28.97 12.71
N LEU A 200 8.13 29.98 12.54
CA LEU A 200 6.77 30.01 13.09
C LEU A 200 5.85 29.02 12.38
N GLU A 201 5.95 28.88 11.05
CA GLU A 201 5.25 27.84 10.28
C GLU A 201 5.64 26.43 10.72
N LYS A 202 6.94 26.17 10.95
CA LYS A 202 7.39 24.88 11.48
C LYS A 202 6.77 24.61 12.84
N ARG A 203 6.91 25.54 13.79
CA ARG A 203 6.27 25.42 15.12
C ARG A 203 4.75 25.26 15.07
N ALA A 204 4.07 25.88 14.10
CA ALA A 204 2.64 25.69 13.90
C ALA A 204 2.32 24.28 13.42
N ARG A 205 3.06 23.76 12.42
CA ARG A 205 2.93 22.36 11.95
C ARG A 205 3.26 21.36 13.04
N ASP A 206 4.37 21.55 13.77
CA ASP A 206 4.79 20.72 14.90
C ASP A 206 3.68 20.66 15.98
N ALA A 207 3.01 21.80 16.25
CA ALA A 207 1.91 21.89 17.20
C ALA A 207 0.58 21.31 16.67
N GLU A 208 0.29 21.43 15.37
CA GLU A 208 -0.88 20.81 14.73
C GLU A 208 -0.73 19.28 14.64
N GLU A 209 0.47 18.78 14.33
CA GLU A 209 0.79 17.36 14.37
C GLU A 209 0.74 16.81 15.80
N GLY A 210 1.30 17.54 16.78
CA GLY A 210 1.17 17.19 18.20
C GLY A 210 -0.28 17.21 18.69
N ARG A 211 -1.11 18.16 18.23
CA ARG A 211 -2.55 18.19 18.53
C ARG A 211 -3.27 16.99 17.91
N ARG A 212 -2.97 16.65 16.65
CA ARG A 212 -3.54 15.47 15.97
C ARG A 212 -3.18 14.17 16.69
N VAL A 213 -1.94 13.99 17.12
CA VAL A 213 -1.53 12.80 17.89
C VAL A 213 -2.27 12.74 19.24
N ALA A 214 -2.43 13.87 19.94
CA ALA A 214 -3.22 13.90 21.16
C ALA A 214 -4.74 13.71 20.93
N GLU A 215 -5.26 14.10 19.76
CA GLU A 215 -6.63 13.80 19.33
C GLU A 215 -6.79 12.29 19.06
N GLU A 216 -5.83 11.67 18.38
CA GLU A 216 -5.77 10.22 18.10
C GLU A 216 -5.63 9.40 19.42
N GLU A 217 -4.73 9.76 20.33
CA GLU A 217 -4.60 9.13 21.66
C GLU A 217 -5.89 9.23 22.50
N VAL A 218 -6.64 10.34 22.38
CA VAL A 218 -7.91 10.53 23.08
C VAL A 218 -9.03 9.69 22.46
N GLU A 219 -9.01 9.44 21.16
CA GLU A 219 -9.95 8.52 20.51
C GLU A 219 -9.62 7.06 20.82
N ASP A 220 -8.35 6.65 20.82
CA ASP A 220 -7.91 5.32 21.28
C ASP A 220 -8.36 5.05 22.72
N LEU A 221 -8.06 5.96 23.66
CA LEU A 221 -8.48 5.84 25.07
C LEU A 221 -10.02 5.83 25.25
N ARG A 222 -10.78 6.47 24.36
CA ARG A 222 -12.25 6.38 24.34
C ARG A 222 -12.71 5.01 23.86
N THR A 223 -12.14 4.46 22.79
CA THR A 223 -12.50 3.12 22.31
C THR A 223 -12.17 2.06 23.35
N GLU A 224 -11.00 2.12 24.00
CA GLU A 224 -10.67 1.24 25.13
C GLU A 224 -11.69 1.36 26.27
N ALA A 225 -12.13 2.58 26.59
CA ALA A 225 -13.12 2.82 27.64
C ALA A 225 -14.49 2.23 27.26
N GLU A 226 -14.93 2.41 26.02
CA GLU A 226 -16.16 1.79 25.51
C GLU A 226 -16.08 0.25 25.49
N GLU A 227 -14.94 -0.33 25.10
CA GLU A 227 -14.75 -1.79 25.16
C GLU A 227 -14.76 -2.32 26.59
N ARG A 228 -14.14 -1.59 27.53
CA ARG A 228 -14.20 -1.90 28.97
C ARG A 228 -15.63 -1.83 29.49
N VAL A 229 -16.41 -0.81 29.11
CA VAL A 229 -17.84 -0.69 29.45
C VAL A 229 -18.64 -1.85 28.86
N ARG A 230 -18.56 -2.11 27.56
CA ARG A 230 -19.23 -3.26 26.90
C ARG A 230 -18.78 -4.61 27.47
N GLY A 231 -17.57 -4.69 28.02
CA GLY A 231 -17.07 -5.85 28.75
C GLY A 231 -17.70 -6.03 30.14
N LEU A 232 -17.89 -4.92 30.88
CA LEU A 232 -18.59 -4.92 32.16
C LEU A 232 -20.10 -5.14 32.01
N GLU A 233 -20.73 -4.57 30.99
CA GLU A 233 -22.15 -4.78 30.67
C GLU A 233 -22.45 -6.26 30.36
N ARG A 234 -21.61 -6.92 29.57
CA ARG A 234 -21.73 -8.37 29.31
C ARG A 234 -21.60 -9.19 30.59
N ARG A 235 -20.59 -8.91 31.44
CA ARG A 235 -20.44 -9.57 32.75
C ARG A 235 -21.64 -9.32 33.66
N LEU A 236 -22.20 -8.10 33.66
CA LEU A 236 -23.38 -7.77 34.45
C LEU A 236 -24.61 -8.55 33.96
N ALA A 237 -24.81 -8.67 32.65
CA ALA A 237 -25.86 -9.50 32.06
C ALA A 237 -25.67 -11.00 32.38
N ASP A 238 -24.43 -11.50 32.33
CA ASP A 238 -24.09 -12.87 32.71
C ASP A 238 -24.46 -13.15 34.18
N GLU A 239 -24.01 -12.31 35.13
CA GLU A 239 -24.33 -12.50 36.55
C GLU A 239 -25.83 -12.27 36.84
N GLN A 240 -26.52 -11.37 36.11
CA GLN A 240 -27.98 -11.24 36.18
C GLN A 240 -28.71 -12.50 35.67
N SER A 241 -28.21 -13.14 34.61
CA SER A 241 -28.77 -14.41 34.10
C SER A 241 -28.55 -15.57 35.08
N ARG A 242 -27.40 -15.62 35.76
CA ARG A 242 -27.12 -16.57 36.84
C ARG A 242 -27.99 -16.30 38.07
N THR A 243 -28.19 -15.04 38.43
CA THR A 243 -29.05 -14.65 39.56
C THR A 243 -30.51 -15.03 39.30
N SER A 244 -31.03 -14.79 38.09
CA SER A 244 -32.41 -15.16 37.74
C SER A 244 -32.61 -16.68 37.60
N THR A 245 -31.62 -17.42 37.07
CA THR A 245 -31.68 -18.89 37.04
C THR A 245 -31.56 -19.51 38.44
N LEU A 246 -30.73 -18.97 39.33
CA LEU A 246 -30.67 -19.38 40.75
C LEU A 246 -31.96 -19.04 41.51
N GLN A 247 -32.54 -17.85 41.30
CA GLN A 247 -33.84 -17.50 41.87
C GLN A 247 -34.94 -18.46 41.40
N ARG A 248 -34.92 -18.82 40.12
CA ARG A 248 -35.85 -19.82 39.56
C ARG A 248 -35.66 -21.20 40.18
N THR A 249 -34.43 -21.71 40.32
CA THR A 249 -34.22 -23.03 40.93
C THR A 249 -34.58 -23.05 42.42
N VAL A 250 -34.37 -21.95 43.15
CA VAL A 250 -34.87 -21.79 44.53
C VAL A 250 -36.40 -21.83 44.57
N GLN A 251 -37.09 -21.13 43.67
CA GLN A 251 -38.55 -21.14 43.58
C GLN A 251 -39.09 -22.54 43.20
N GLU A 252 -38.45 -23.22 42.25
CA GLU A 252 -38.80 -24.59 41.85
C GLU A 252 -38.60 -25.55 43.03
N ILE A 253 -37.50 -25.46 43.79
CA ILE A 253 -37.26 -26.26 45.00
C ILE A 253 -38.26 -25.94 46.13
N GLN A 254 -38.69 -24.69 46.28
CA GLN A 254 -39.73 -24.30 47.23
C GLN A 254 -41.09 -24.94 46.88
N GLN A 255 -41.52 -24.84 45.62
CA GLN A 255 -42.73 -25.51 45.13
C GLN A 255 -42.64 -27.03 45.27
N ASP A 256 -41.45 -27.61 45.01
CA ASP A 256 -41.18 -29.03 45.21
C ASP A 256 -41.23 -29.45 46.68
N SER A 257 -40.95 -28.54 47.63
CA SER A 257 -41.12 -28.79 49.08
C SER A 257 -42.59 -28.70 49.46
N GLU A 258 -43.27 -27.61 49.11
CA GLU A 258 -44.70 -27.40 49.39
C GLU A 258 -45.55 -28.56 48.85
N ALA A 259 -45.26 -29.05 47.65
CA ALA A 259 -45.93 -30.22 47.07
C ALA A 259 -45.65 -31.52 47.85
N LYS A 260 -44.43 -31.71 48.38
CA LYS A 260 -44.09 -32.86 49.24
C LYS A 260 -44.75 -32.76 50.61
N ASP A 261 -44.84 -31.56 51.18
CA ASP A 261 -45.51 -31.31 52.46
C ASP A 261 -47.03 -31.54 52.36
N VAL A 262 -47.67 -31.11 51.27
CA VAL A 262 -49.08 -31.43 50.97
C VAL A 262 -49.26 -32.94 50.77
N ALA A 263 -48.42 -33.59 49.94
CA ALA A 263 -48.50 -35.03 49.73
C ALA A 263 -48.26 -35.83 51.02
N MET A 264 -47.38 -35.36 51.91
CA MET A 264 -47.17 -35.97 53.23
C MET A 264 -48.40 -35.80 54.13
N GLN A 265 -49.07 -34.64 54.11
CA GLN A 265 -50.33 -34.43 54.84
C GLN A 265 -51.46 -35.30 54.28
N GLU A 266 -51.57 -35.45 52.96
CA GLU A 266 -52.53 -36.38 52.34
C GLU A 266 -52.25 -37.83 52.74
N VAL A 267 -51.00 -38.29 52.68
CA VAL A 267 -50.59 -39.63 53.12
C VAL A 267 -50.87 -39.84 54.62
N GLN A 268 -50.62 -38.84 55.47
CA GLN A 268 -50.97 -38.91 56.90
C GLN A 268 -52.48 -39.00 57.13
N GLN A 269 -53.30 -38.24 56.39
CA GLN A 269 -54.76 -38.35 56.45
C GLN A 269 -55.26 -39.71 55.92
N ILE A 270 -54.64 -40.25 54.87
CA ILE A 270 -54.96 -41.58 54.34
C ILE A 270 -54.59 -42.66 55.35
N LEU A 271 -53.42 -42.56 56.00
CA LEU A 271 -53.02 -43.43 57.11
C LEU A 271 -54.04 -43.38 58.25
N GLN A 272 -54.37 -42.19 58.78
CA GLN A 272 -55.37 -42.06 59.85
C GLN A 272 -56.74 -42.65 59.47
N LYS A 273 -57.19 -42.47 58.22
CA LYS A 273 -58.41 -43.09 57.69
C LYS A 273 -58.26 -44.61 57.60
N LYS A 274 -57.11 -45.12 57.15
CA LYS A 274 -56.84 -46.56 57.02
C LYS A 274 -56.64 -47.25 58.37
N ASP A 275 -56.06 -46.60 59.36
CA ASP A 275 -55.94 -47.10 60.73
C ASP A 275 -57.33 -47.17 61.39
N ALA A 276 -58.19 -46.17 61.15
CA ALA A 276 -59.59 -46.20 61.59
C ALA A 276 -60.43 -47.26 60.85
N GLU A 277 -60.24 -47.41 59.54
CA GLU A 277 -60.84 -48.51 58.75
C GLU A 277 -60.36 -49.86 59.27
N ILE A 278 -59.05 -50.05 59.52
CA ILE A 278 -58.47 -51.28 60.07
C ILE A 278 -59.07 -51.58 61.44
N GLY A 279 -59.15 -50.61 62.36
CA GLY A 279 -59.81 -50.82 63.66
C GLY A 279 -61.29 -51.22 63.53
N SER A 280 -62.02 -50.64 62.57
CA SER A 280 -63.40 -51.05 62.27
C SER A 280 -63.48 -52.43 61.62
N LEU A 281 -62.52 -52.78 60.76
CA LEU A 281 -62.44 -54.06 60.06
C LEU A 281 -61.91 -55.16 60.97
N GLU A 282 -61.14 -54.87 62.01
CA GLU A 282 -60.74 -55.81 63.04
C GLU A 282 -61.92 -56.12 63.97
N ALA A 283 -62.70 -55.11 64.34
CA ALA A 283 -63.98 -55.30 65.03
C ALA A 283 -64.98 -56.10 64.15
N GLU A 284 -65.07 -55.80 62.85
CA GLU A 284 -65.93 -56.50 61.91
C GLU A 284 -65.42 -57.91 61.58
N VAL A 285 -64.10 -58.14 61.54
CA VAL A 285 -63.50 -59.48 61.38
C VAL A 285 -63.64 -60.29 62.67
N LEU A 286 -63.71 -59.68 63.85
CA LEU A 286 -64.17 -60.35 65.07
C LEU A 286 -65.66 -60.72 64.97
N ARG A 287 -66.49 -59.83 64.39
CA ARG A 287 -67.92 -60.06 64.14
C ARG A 287 -68.20 -61.16 63.10
N LEU A 288 -67.38 -61.23 62.03
CA LEU A 288 -67.49 -62.19 60.93
C LEU A 288 -66.74 -63.51 61.19
N LYS A 289 -65.68 -63.52 62.02
CA LYS A 289 -65.19 -64.78 62.62
C LYS A 289 -66.24 -65.39 63.56
N ALA A 290 -67.22 -64.61 64.02
CA ALA A 290 -68.44 -65.09 64.68
C ALA A 290 -69.67 -65.22 63.73
N GLN A 291 -69.58 -64.79 62.46
CA GLN A 291 -70.62 -64.90 61.44
C GLN A 291 -70.05 -65.26 60.07
N THR A 292 -70.17 -66.55 59.72
CA THR A 292 -70.06 -67.12 58.36
C THR A 292 -68.72 -66.98 57.62
N GLY A 293 -68.21 -68.12 57.16
CA GLY A 293 -67.35 -68.16 55.97
C GLY A 293 -68.18 -68.64 54.78
N ASP A 294 -68.22 -67.85 53.71
CA ASP A 294 -68.85 -68.17 52.42
C ASP A 294 -67.83 -68.06 51.30
N VAL A 295 -68.00 -68.86 50.24
CA VAL A 295 -66.95 -69.11 49.23
C VAL A 295 -67.16 -68.34 47.93
N ASP A 296 -68.40 -68.15 47.50
CA ASP A 296 -68.73 -67.69 46.14
C ASP A 296 -68.26 -66.26 45.83
N THR A 297 -68.21 -65.38 46.85
CA THR A 297 -67.70 -64.01 46.72
C THR A 297 -66.20 -63.98 46.36
N LEU A 298 -65.42 -64.97 46.79
CA LEU A 298 -63.99 -65.06 46.50
C LEU A 298 -63.72 -65.37 45.03
N ASP A 299 -64.60 -66.10 44.35
CA ASP A 299 -64.39 -66.52 42.96
C ASP A 299 -64.70 -65.40 41.94
N ILE A 300 -65.67 -64.53 42.23
CA ILE A 300 -65.88 -63.30 41.46
C ILE A 300 -64.66 -62.38 41.59
N ILE A 301 -64.19 -62.14 42.82
CA ILE A 301 -63.02 -61.30 43.09
C ILE A 301 -61.76 -61.82 42.38
N LYS A 302 -61.52 -63.15 42.36
CA LYS A 302 -60.42 -63.76 41.58
C LYS A 302 -60.51 -63.43 40.09
N ARG A 303 -61.73 -63.42 39.51
CA ARG A 303 -61.93 -63.14 38.09
C ARG A 303 -61.62 -61.68 37.75
N GLU A 304 -62.24 -60.72 38.44
CA GLU A 304 -61.95 -59.28 38.25
C GLU A 304 -60.45 -59.00 38.40
N LEU A 305 -59.82 -59.55 39.45
CA LEU A 305 -58.39 -59.37 39.71
C LEU A 305 -57.52 -59.95 38.58
N SER A 306 -57.94 -61.05 37.94
CA SER A 306 -57.22 -61.66 36.82
C SER A 306 -57.28 -60.81 35.53
N GLU A 307 -58.41 -60.13 35.28
CA GLU A 307 -58.55 -59.20 34.15
C GLU A 307 -57.76 -57.91 34.40
N GLN A 308 -57.79 -57.38 35.63
CA GLN A 308 -56.93 -56.24 36.01
C GLN A 308 -55.44 -56.59 35.90
N VAL A 309 -55.01 -57.78 36.34
CA VAL A 309 -53.61 -58.22 36.21
C VAL A 309 -53.18 -58.40 34.75
N THR A 310 -54.06 -58.86 33.84
CA THR A 310 -53.70 -58.92 32.41
C THR A 310 -53.64 -57.53 31.78
N HIS A 311 -54.53 -56.60 32.14
CA HIS A 311 -54.46 -55.21 31.66
C HIS A 311 -53.22 -54.47 32.19
N ILE A 312 -52.87 -54.62 33.46
CA ILE A 312 -51.64 -54.06 34.03
C ILE A 312 -50.42 -54.60 33.26
N ARG A 313 -50.37 -55.90 32.95
CA ARG A 313 -49.27 -56.48 32.16
C ARG A 313 -49.17 -55.91 30.74
N THR A 314 -50.28 -55.57 30.07
CA THR A 314 -50.22 -54.93 28.74
C THR A 314 -49.79 -53.47 28.82
N LEU A 315 -50.24 -52.72 29.83
CA LEU A 315 -49.76 -51.36 30.10
C LEU A 315 -48.27 -51.34 30.46
N GLU A 316 -47.80 -52.26 31.31
CA GLU A 316 -46.38 -52.41 31.62
C GLU A 316 -45.56 -52.77 30.37
N ALA A 317 -46.07 -53.61 29.47
CA ALA A 317 -45.38 -53.97 28.23
C ALA A 317 -45.22 -52.75 27.32
N SER A 318 -46.29 -51.97 27.10
CA SER A 318 -46.25 -50.74 26.31
C SER A 318 -45.34 -49.67 26.93
N ASN A 319 -45.39 -49.49 28.26
CA ASN A 319 -44.52 -48.55 28.97
C ASN A 319 -43.03 -48.99 28.89
N ARG A 320 -42.73 -50.29 28.99
CA ARG A 320 -41.38 -50.84 28.74
C ARG A 320 -40.92 -50.62 27.31
N GLU A 321 -41.82 -50.59 26.32
CA GLU A 321 -41.52 -50.33 24.92
C GLU A 321 -41.24 -48.84 24.67
N GLN A 322 -42.13 -47.95 25.09
CA GLN A 322 -41.92 -46.49 25.08
C GLN A 322 -40.64 -46.09 25.83
N ALA A 323 -40.32 -46.75 26.95
CA ALA A 323 -39.06 -46.52 27.67
C ALA A 323 -37.80 -46.98 26.91
N ARG A 324 -37.91 -47.91 25.95
CA ARG A 324 -36.82 -48.26 25.01
C ARG A 324 -36.73 -47.23 23.89
N GLU A 325 -37.85 -46.80 23.32
CA GLU A 325 -37.90 -45.76 22.28
C GLU A 325 -37.33 -44.43 22.80
N LEU A 326 -37.74 -43.98 23.99
CA LEU A 326 -37.19 -42.79 24.64
C LEU A 326 -35.69 -42.91 24.94
N LYS A 327 -35.20 -44.11 25.28
CA LYS A 327 -33.75 -44.35 25.40
C LYS A 327 -33.05 -44.28 24.05
N HIS A 328 -33.63 -44.84 22.99
CA HIS A 328 -33.08 -44.79 21.64
C HIS A 328 -33.03 -43.36 21.08
N LEU A 329 -34.13 -42.61 21.19
CA LEU A 329 -34.20 -41.20 20.80
C LEU A 329 -33.21 -40.34 21.59
N ARG A 330 -33.01 -40.59 22.89
CA ARG A 330 -31.98 -39.91 23.70
C ARG A 330 -30.55 -40.26 23.29
N MET A 331 -30.30 -41.46 22.77
CA MET A 331 -28.99 -41.83 22.20
C MET A 331 -28.77 -41.19 20.82
N LEU A 332 -29.80 -41.17 19.98
CA LEU A 332 -29.76 -40.48 18.68
C LEU A 332 -29.55 -38.98 18.86
N HIS A 333 -30.27 -38.33 19.78
CA HIS A 333 -30.10 -36.90 20.06
C HIS A 333 -28.66 -36.58 20.44
N LYS A 334 -28.04 -37.36 21.34
CA LYS A 334 -26.62 -37.23 21.68
C LYS A 334 -25.66 -37.38 20.50
N SER A 335 -25.94 -38.31 19.58
CA SER A 335 -25.14 -38.43 18.37
C SER A 335 -25.32 -37.23 17.42
N VAL A 336 -26.51 -36.63 17.38
CA VAL A 336 -26.77 -35.40 16.60
C VAL A 336 -26.11 -34.19 17.26
N GLU A 337 -26.17 -34.05 18.59
CA GLU A 337 -25.48 -33.00 19.35
C GLU A 337 -23.98 -33.01 19.03
N VAL A 338 -23.32 -34.17 19.11
CA VAL A 338 -21.90 -34.33 18.75
C VAL A 338 -21.63 -33.95 17.29
N VAL A 339 -22.44 -34.42 16.33
CA VAL A 339 -22.27 -34.08 14.91
C VAL A 339 -22.50 -32.58 14.64
N GLU A 340 -23.40 -31.92 15.39
CA GLU A 340 -23.54 -30.47 15.30
C GLU A 340 -22.36 -29.71 15.95
N GLU A 341 -21.79 -30.21 17.05
CA GLU A 341 -20.58 -29.64 17.65
C GLU A 341 -19.35 -29.79 16.73
N GLU A 342 -19.18 -30.96 16.11
CA GLU A 342 -18.17 -31.22 15.08
C GLU A 342 -18.38 -30.28 13.88
N LYS A 343 -19.61 -30.13 13.39
CA LYS A 343 -19.96 -29.16 12.34
C LYS A 343 -19.62 -27.72 12.76
N ARG A 344 -19.99 -27.29 13.97
CA ARG A 344 -19.63 -25.98 14.52
C ARG A 344 -18.12 -25.81 14.71
N GLN A 345 -17.37 -26.88 14.93
CA GLN A 345 -15.91 -26.85 15.00
C GLN A 345 -15.28 -26.75 13.60
N LEU A 346 -15.78 -27.51 12.62
CA LEU A 346 -15.34 -27.47 11.23
C LEU A 346 -15.64 -26.11 10.59
N GLN A 347 -16.83 -25.53 10.82
CA GLN A 347 -17.16 -24.18 10.34
C GLN A 347 -16.22 -23.12 10.92
N ARG A 348 -15.84 -23.21 12.20
CA ARG A 348 -14.82 -22.32 12.80
C ARG A 348 -13.43 -22.53 12.19
N LYS A 349 -13.03 -23.78 11.92
CA LYS A 349 -11.77 -24.10 11.23
C LYS A 349 -11.74 -23.59 9.78
N VAL A 350 -12.87 -23.56 9.09
CA VAL A 350 -12.98 -22.99 7.73
C VAL A 350 -12.80 -21.48 7.77
N GLY A 351 -13.50 -20.75 8.67
CA GLY A 351 -13.26 -19.31 8.85
C GLY A 351 -11.80 -19.00 9.18
N GLN A 352 -11.19 -19.75 10.11
CA GLN A 352 -9.76 -19.61 10.42
C GLN A 352 -8.82 -19.90 9.24
N MET A 353 -9.22 -20.75 8.28
CA MET A 353 -8.47 -20.95 7.03
C MET A 353 -8.66 -19.78 6.06
N GLU A 354 -9.88 -19.23 5.96
CA GLU A 354 -10.19 -18.04 5.15
C GLU A 354 -9.46 -16.78 5.68
N ASP A 355 -9.33 -16.64 7.00
CA ASP A 355 -8.52 -15.61 7.65
C ASP A 355 -7.02 -15.78 7.32
N LEU A 356 -6.49 -17.00 7.49
CA LEU A 356 -5.08 -17.32 7.15
C LEU A 356 -4.77 -17.16 5.66
N GLU A 357 -5.73 -17.40 4.75
CA GLU A 357 -5.56 -17.15 3.32
C GLU A 357 -5.50 -15.65 2.98
N GLN A 358 -6.22 -14.81 3.74
CA GLN A 358 -6.10 -13.34 3.65
C GLN A 358 -4.75 -12.86 4.19
N GLU A 359 -4.35 -13.26 5.40
CA GLU A 359 -3.02 -12.95 5.97
C GLU A 359 -1.88 -13.37 5.04
N LEU A 360 -1.98 -14.57 4.45
CA LEU A 360 -1.00 -15.08 3.48
C LEU A 360 -1.02 -14.29 2.17
N GLY A 361 -2.17 -13.77 1.74
CA GLY A 361 -2.29 -12.84 0.62
C GLY A 361 -1.58 -11.51 0.88
N GLU A 362 -1.81 -10.91 2.06
CA GLU A 362 -1.16 -9.68 2.48
C GLU A 362 0.36 -9.86 2.65
N ALA A 363 0.79 -10.92 3.32
CA ALA A 363 2.21 -11.24 3.49
C ALA A 363 2.91 -11.48 2.15
N ARG A 364 2.26 -12.12 1.16
CA ARG A 364 2.78 -12.25 -0.21
C ARG A 364 2.93 -10.89 -0.88
N LEU A 365 1.96 -9.99 -0.73
CA LEU A 365 1.99 -8.63 -1.31
C LEU A 365 3.05 -7.75 -0.64
N GLN A 366 3.21 -7.82 0.68
CA GLN A 366 4.29 -7.15 1.42
C GLN A 366 5.66 -7.67 0.96
N ARG A 367 5.82 -9.00 0.85
CA ARG A 367 7.06 -9.63 0.35
C ARG A 367 7.38 -9.21 -1.09
N GLN A 368 6.37 -9.08 -1.96
CA GLN A 368 6.54 -8.54 -3.32
C GLN A 368 7.01 -7.09 -3.30
N ARG A 369 6.35 -6.21 -2.52
CA ARG A 369 6.78 -4.80 -2.38
C ARG A 369 8.23 -4.68 -1.90
N LEU A 370 8.62 -5.47 -0.90
CA LEU A 370 10.00 -5.50 -0.39
C LEU A 370 11.01 -6.08 -1.40
N GLU A 371 10.58 -7.03 -2.25
CA GLU A 371 11.41 -7.51 -3.37
C GLU A 371 11.55 -6.47 -4.48
N ASP A 372 10.47 -5.78 -4.85
CA ASP A 372 10.47 -4.70 -5.84
C ASP A 372 11.28 -3.48 -5.36
N GLU A 373 11.12 -3.09 -4.10
CA GLU A 373 11.95 -2.07 -3.43
C GLU A 373 13.42 -2.49 -3.43
N ARG A 374 13.74 -3.73 -3.03
CA ARG A 374 15.13 -4.23 -3.06
C ARG A 374 15.69 -4.22 -4.48
N LEU A 375 14.90 -4.60 -5.48
CA LEU A 375 15.30 -4.60 -6.89
C LEU A 375 15.51 -3.17 -7.42
N ALA A 376 14.70 -2.20 -7.00
CA ALA A 376 14.90 -0.79 -7.31
C ALA A 376 16.19 -0.24 -6.66
N TRP A 377 16.44 -0.58 -5.39
CA TRP A 377 17.68 -0.20 -4.69
C TRP A 377 18.92 -0.88 -5.29
N THR A 378 18.87 -2.16 -5.66
CA THR A 378 20.00 -2.81 -6.35
C THR A 378 20.21 -2.24 -7.74
N ALA A 379 19.16 -1.99 -8.54
CA ALA A 379 19.30 -1.37 -9.85
C ALA A 379 19.88 0.05 -9.78
N TYR A 380 19.50 0.84 -8.77
CA TYR A 380 20.09 2.16 -8.50
C TYR A 380 21.58 2.04 -8.11
N LEU A 381 21.94 1.13 -7.22
CA LEU A 381 23.34 0.91 -6.81
C LEU A 381 24.21 0.29 -7.92
N GLU A 382 23.65 -0.58 -8.75
CA GLU A 382 24.30 -1.16 -9.94
C GLU A 382 24.42 -0.14 -11.08
N SER A 383 23.56 0.88 -11.13
CA SER A 383 23.74 2.03 -12.04
C SER A 383 24.85 3.01 -11.60
N GLN A 384 25.26 2.96 -10.32
CA GLN A 384 26.37 3.76 -9.79
C GLN A 384 27.73 3.06 -10.00
N ASP A 385 28.12 2.92 -11.27
CA ASP A 385 29.46 2.49 -11.70
C ASP A 385 30.52 3.60 -11.38
N GLY A 386 30.82 3.77 -10.10
CA GLY A 386 31.89 4.63 -9.59
C GLY A 386 31.57 6.12 -9.43
N THR A 387 30.46 6.63 -9.97
CA THR A 387 30.03 8.04 -9.80
C THR A 387 28.76 8.13 -8.96
N VAL A 388 28.84 8.81 -7.80
CA VAL A 388 27.70 9.09 -6.93
C VAL A 388 26.92 10.29 -7.48
N GLU A 389 25.81 10.04 -8.17
CA GLU A 389 24.98 11.10 -8.80
C GLU A 389 24.40 12.13 -7.80
N PHE A 390 24.27 11.74 -6.53
CA PHE A 390 23.71 12.58 -5.47
C PHE A 390 24.66 12.66 -4.26
N GLU A 391 25.48 13.69 -4.20
CA GLU A 391 26.48 13.93 -3.13
C GLU A 391 25.87 14.13 -1.73
N SER A 392 24.54 14.25 -1.62
CA SER A 392 23.81 14.41 -0.35
C SER A 392 22.42 13.76 -0.44
N PRO A 393 21.91 13.14 0.65
CA PRO A 393 20.52 12.70 0.74
C PRO A 393 19.50 13.82 0.48
N GLU A 394 19.85 15.08 0.73
CA GLU A 394 18.99 16.22 0.39
C GLU A 394 18.89 16.44 -1.13
N ALA A 395 19.95 16.16 -1.88
CA ALA A 395 19.92 16.24 -3.35
C ALA A 395 19.01 15.14 -3.94
N LEU A 396 19.10 13.91 -3.41
CA LEU A 396 18.20 12.80 -3.77
C LEU A 396 16.74 13.13 -3.40
N ALA A 397 16.49 13.71 -2.22
CA ALA A 397 15.14 14.13 -1.82
C ALA A 397 14.58 15.25 -2.72
N ARG A 398 15.40 16.23 -3.11
CA ARG A 398 15.02 17.28 -4.06
C ARG A 398 14.72 16.70 -5.45
N ALA A 399 15.54 15.78 -5.94
CA ALA A 399 15.32 15.08 -7.21
C ALA A 399 14.04 14.25 -7.20
N LEU A 400 13.77 13.49 -6.12
CA LEU A 400 12.53 12.73 -5.94
C LEU A 400 11.28 13.64 -5.88
N VAL A 401 11.38 14.81 -5.23
CA VAL A 401 10.30 15.81 -5.22
C VAL A 401 10.10 16.42 -6.60
N GLN A 402 11.18 16.70 -7.35
CA GLN A 402 11.11 17.19 -8.72
C GLN A 402 10.50 16.13 -9.65
N GLU A 403 10.94 14.88 -9.60
CA GLU A 403 10.37 13.77 -10.39
C GLU A 403 8.87 13.60 -10.08
N ARG A 404 8.47 13.60 -8.81
CA ARG A 404 7.06 13.52 -8.40
C ARG A 404 6.23 14.69 -8.93
N LEU A 405 6.79 15.90 -8.96
CA LEU A 405 6.15 17.09 -9.51
C LEU A 405 6.07 17.02 -11.04
N GLU A 406 7.12 16.59 -11.71
CA GLU A 406 7.15 16.36 -13.16
C GLU A 406 6.12 15.30 -13.57
N ALA A 407 6.09 14.14 -12.88
CA ALA A 407 5.10 13.08 -13.05
C ALA A 407 3.67 13.57 -12.79
N ALA A 408 3.45 14.40 -11.76
CA ALA A 408 2.15 15.04 -11.52
C ALA A 408 1.75 15.96 -12.69
N THR A 409 2.66 16.78 -13.22
CA THR A 409 2.35 17.59 -14.43
C THR A 409 2.18 16.74 -15.69
N GLN A 410 2.80 15.57 -15.78
CA GLN A 410 2.59 14.63 -16.89
C GLN A 410 1.20 14.00 -16.80
N LEU A 411 0.76 13.61 -15.61
CA LEU A 411 -0.62 13.16 -15.35
C LEU A 411 -1.65 14.27 -15.62
N GLU A 412 -1.37 15.51 -15.23
CA GLU A 412 -2.22 16.67 -15.57
C GLU A 412 -2.31 16.89 -17.08
N LYS A 413 -1.17 16.79 -17.80
CA LYS A 413 -1.13 16.88 -19.27
C LYS A 413 -1.92 15.73 -19.91
N LEU A 414 -1.81 14.51 -19.41
CA LEU A 414 -2.59 13.35 -19.89
C LEU A 414 -4.09 13.55 -19.63
N GLY A 415 -4.49 13.89 -18.40
CA GLY A 415 -5.87 14.18 -18.05
C GLY A 415 -6.48 15.41 -18.75
N ARG A 416 -5.65 16.26 -19.37
CA ARG A 416 -6.08 17.33 -20.30
C ARG A 416 -6.10 16.88 -21.76
N LEU A 417 -5.27 15.92 -22.15
CA LEU A 417 -5.23 15.36 -23.52
C LEU A 417 -6.36 14.35 -23.76
N GLU A 418 -6.71 13.52 -22.76
CA GLU A 418 -7.83 12.58 -22.83
C GLU A 418 -9.18 13.23 -23.21
N PRO A 419 -9.66 14.30 -22.54
CA PRO A 419 -10.89 14.97 -22.95
C PRO A 419 -10.75 15.59 -24.35
N ALA A 420 -9.62 16.23 -24.67
CA ALA A 420 -9.38 16.83 -25.99
C ALA A 420 -9.24 15.80 -27.13
N LEU A 421 -8.90 14.55 -26.81
CA LEU A 421 -8.98 13.41 -27.73
C LEU A 421 -10.42 12.93 -27.86
N SER A 422 -11.18 12.81 -26.76
CA SER A 422 -12.60 12.42 -26.82
C SER A 422 -13.46 13.42 -27.60
N GLU A 423 -13.22 14.73 -27.44
CA GLU A 423 -13.84 15.79 -28.23
C GLU A 423 -13.53 15.63 -29.72
N ARG A 424 -12.27 15.29 -30.07
CA ARG A 424 -11.89 15.04 -31.46
C ARG A 424 -12.48 13.76 -32.01
N ASP A 425 -12.59 12.70 -31.23
CA ASP A 425 -13.26 11.47 -31.63
C ASP A 425 -14.76 11.68 -31.83
N GLU A 426 -15.41 12.53 -31.04
CA GLU A 426 -16.81 12.94 -31.25
C GLU A 426 -16.96 13.78 -32.52
N ILE A 427 -16.07 14.73 -32.77
CA ILE A 427 -16.01 15.51 -34.03
C ILE A 427 -15.75 14.60 -35.24
N ILE A 428 -14.85 13.62 -35.13
CA ILE A 428 -14.58 12.64 -36.19
C ILE A 428 -15.83 11.81 -36.46
N LYS A 429 -16.50 11.27 -35.43
CA LYS A 429 -17.75 10.50 -35.59
C LYS A 429 -18.87 11.35 -36.21
N ALA A 430 -18.96 12.63 -35.87
CA ALA A 430 -19.91 13.56 -36.50
C ALA A 430 -19.59 13.76 -37.99
N LEU A 431 -18.33 14.06 -38.34
CA LEU A 431 -17.88 14.23 -39.73
C LEU A 431 -17.96 12.94 -40.56
N GLU A 432 -17.76 11.77 -39.95
CA GLU A 432 -17.99 10.47 -40.58
C GLU A 432 -19.48 10.20 -40.81
N GLY A 433 -20.34 10.59 -39.87
CA GLY A 433 -21.80 10.57 -40.04
C GLY A 433 -22.28 11.50 -41.16
N GLU A 434 -21.78 12.73 -41.21
CA GLU A 434 -22.04 13.69 -42.30
C GLU A 434 -21.52 13.15 -43.63
N LYS A 435 -20.30 12.60 -43.68
CA LYS A 435 -19.73 11.96 -44.86
C LYS A 435 -20.57 10.77 -45.32
N ALA A 436 -21.07 9.93 -44.42
CA ALA A 436 -21.95 8.82 -44.76
C ALA A 436 -23.32 9.30 -45.27
N ALA A 437 -23.87 10.38 -44.70
CA ALA A 437 -25.09 11.01 -45.17
C ALA A 437 -24.91 11.63 -46.57
N LEU A 438 -23.81 12.36 -46.79
CA LEU A 438 -23.45 12.95 -48.08
C LEU A 438 -23.17 11.87 -49.14
N VAL A 439 -22.48 10.78 -48.79
CA VAL A 439 -22.31 9.62 -49.69
C VAL A 439 -23.67 9.00 -50.00
N SER A 440 -24.58 8.83 -49.03
CA SER A 440 -25.94 8.34 -49.29
C SER A 440 -26.76 9.28 -50.19
N GLN A 441 -26.61 10.59 -50.05
CA GLN A 441 -27.24 11.59 -50.92
C GLN A 441 -26.64 11.58 -52.33
N LEU A 442 -25.31 11.48 -52.45
CA LEU A 442 -24.61 11.37 -53.73
C LEU A 442 -25.00 10.06 -54.43
N ASP A 443 -25.07 8.95 -53.72
CA ASP A 443 -25.54 7.66 -54.23
C ASP A 443 -26.98 7.69 -54.74
N LYS A 444 -27.87 8.50 -54.12
CA LYS A 444 -29.23 8.74 -54.60
C LYS A 444 -29.20 9.62 -55.86
N ALA A 445 -28.50 10.76 -55.81
CA ALA A 445 -28.32 11.66 -56.94
C ALA A 445 -27.60 11.01 -58.15
N ASN A 446 -26.81 9.95 -57.95
CA ASN A 446 -26.12 9.18 -58.98
C ASN A 446 -26.95 7.97 -59.49
N LYS A 447 -28.09 7.68 -58.84
CA LYS A 447 -29.14 6.75 -59.31
C LYS A 447 -30.30 7.49 -59.98
N GLU A 448 -30.60 8.70 -59.50
CA GLU A 448 -31.62 9.62 -60.04
C GLU A 448 -31.07 10.45 -61.22
N GLY A 449 -29.80 10.87 -61.14
CA GLY A 449 -29.05 11.46 -62.24
C GLY A 449 -28.75 10.43 -63.32
N GLY A 450 -29.38 10.58 -64.49
CA GLY A 450 -29.40 9.56 -65.53
C GLY A 450 -28.01 9.05 -65.95
N GLY A 451 -27.88 7.73 -66.10
CA GLY A 451 -26.63 6.99 -66.29
C GLY A 451 -25.89 7.19 -67.63
N GLY A 452 -25.85 8.42 -68.16
CA GLY A 452 -24.93 8.84 -69.21
C GLY A 452 -23.50 8.98 -68.67
N ASP A 453 -23.32 9.71 -67.57
CA ASP A 453 -21.99 9.96 -67.00
C ASP A 453 -21.35 8.68 -66.42
N VAL A 454 -22.15 7.80 -65.80
CA VAL A 454 -21.69 6.47 -65.38
C VAL A 454 -21.16 5.65 -66.56
N LYS A 455 -21.80 5.72 -67.73
CA LYS A 455 -21.31 5.07 -68.96
C LYS A 455 -20.08 5.76 -69.55
N ALA A 456 -19.93 7.07 -69.39
CA ALA A 456 -18.72 7.79 -69.77
C ALA A 456 -17.52 7.40 -68.88
N ARG A 457 -17.69 7.37 -67.55
CA ARG A 457 -16.68 6.91 -66.59
C ARG A 457 -16.29 5.45 -66.83
N GLN A 458 -17.25 4.55 -67.04
CA GLN A 458 -16.95 3.15 -67.39
C GLN A 458 -16.21 2.99 -68.73
N ARG A 459 -16.38 3.91 -69.70
CA ARG A 459 -15.59 3.93 -70.94
C ARG A 459 -14.16 4.39 -70.67
N LEU A 460 -13.98 5.45 -69.88
CA LEU A 460 -12.66 5.96 -69.47
C LEU A 460 -11.88 4.94 -68.61
N GLU A 461 -12.54 4.23 -67.70
CA GLU A 461 -11.91 3.15 -66.92
C GLU A 461 -11.52 1.96 -67.79
N ARG A 462 -12.34 1.60 -68.79
CA ARG A 462 -11.96 0.57 -69.78
C ARG A 462 -10.77 1.02 -70.62
N GLN A 463 -10.74 2.27 -71.08
CA GLN A 463 -9.57 2.83 -71.78
C GLN A 463 -8.31 2.83 -70.89
N ARG A 464 -8.44 3.22 -69.62
CA ARG A 464 -7.33 3.19 -68.64
C ARG A 464 -6.83 1.76 -68.37
N THR A 465 -7.72 0.78 -68.23
CA THR A 465 -7.33 -0.63 -68.00
C THR A 465 -6.75 -1.29 -69.26
N LEU A 466 -7.13 -0.84 -70.46
CA LEU A 466 -6.47 -1.25 -71.70
C LEU A 466 -5.06 -0.65 -71.80
N ALA A 467 -4.91 0.67 -71.58
CA ALA A 467 -3.60 1.33 -71.58
C ALA A 467 -2.64 0.78 -70.50
N LEU A 468 -3.16 0.42 -69.32
CA LEU A 468 -2.35 -0.26 -68.29
C LEU A 468 -1.89 -1.65 -68.75
N LYS A 469 -2.76 -2.44 -69.38
CA LYS A 469 -2.40 -3.75 -69.96
C LYS A 469 -1.44 -3.63 -71.14
N GLU A 470 -1.53 -2.55 -71.91
CA GLU A 470 -0.58 -2.22 -72.99
C GLU A 470 0.79 -1.86 -72.42
N VAL A 471 0.86 -1.07 -71.34
CA VAL A 471 2.11 -0.80 -70.61
C VAL A 471 2.67 -2.06 -69.94
N GLU A 472 1.83 -2.93 -69.38
CA GLU A 472 2.23 -4.24 -68.84
C GLU A 472 2.73 -5.18 -69.94
N TYR A 473 2.09 -5.19 -71.12
CA TYR A 473 2.50 -5.96 -72.29
C TYR A 473 3.83 -5.45 -72.88
N LEU A 474 4.01 -4.13 -73.01
CA LEU A 474 5.26 -3.52 -73.44
C LEU A 474 6.39 -3.75 -72.43
N ARG A 475 6.09 -3.74 -71.12
CA ARG A 475 7.06 -4.14 -70.08
C ARG A 475 7.38 -5.63 -70.10
N ALA A 476 6.41 -6.49 -70.43
CA ALA A 476 6.63 -7.92 -70.62
C ALA A 476 7.43 -8.19 -71.90
N GLN A 477 7.22 -7.42 -72.97
CA GLN A 477 8.04 -7.46 -74.19
C GLN A 477 9.47 -6.98 -73.92
N LEU A 478 9.66 -5.87 -73.22
CA LEU A 478 10.99 -5.39 -72.81
C LEU A 478 11.67 -6.42 -71.92
N SER A 479 11.01 -6.91 -70.86
CA SER A 479 11.56 -7.97 -69.99
C SER A 479 11.79 -9.29 -70.72
N ALA A 480 11.03 -9.59 -71.79
CA ALA A 480 11.28 -10.75 -72.64
C ALA A 480 12.50 -10.52 -73.54
N LEU A 481 12.66 -9.33 -74.13
CA LEU A 481 13.84 -8.94 -74.89
C LEU A 481 15.10 -8.91 -73.99
N ASP A 482 15.02 -8.34 -72.78
CA ASP A 482 16.10 -8.41 -71.77
C ASP A 482 16.46 -9.87 -71.45
N SER A 483 15.46 -10.78 -71.41
CA SER A 483 15.67 -12.22 -71.19
C SER A 483 16.22 -12.95 -72.43
N GLU A 484 15.83 -12.54 -73.64
CA GLU A 484 16.32 -13.10 -74.90
C GLU A 484 17.74 -12.59 -75.20
N GLU A 485 18.08 -11.33 -74.92
CA GLU A 485 19.45 -10.83 -75.02
C GLU A 485 20.34 -11.52 -73.98
N SER A 486 19.92 -11.63 -72.71
CA SER A 486 20.68 -12.38 -71.68
C SER A 486 20.76 -13.90 -71.90
N THR A 487 20.02 -14.46 -72.86
CA THR A 487 20.13 -15.89 -73.27
C THR A 487 20.69 -16.10 -74.68
N MET A 488 20.80 -15.05 -75.49
CA MET A 488 21.50 -15.03 -76.79
C MET A 488 22.95 -14.53 -76.72
N GLU A 489 23.45 -14.14 -75.54
CA GLU A 489 24.86 -13.75 -75.35
C GLU A 489 25.85 -14.91 -75.55
N LEU A 490 26.19 -15.15 -76.82
CA LEU A 490 27.55 -15.57 -77.17
C LEU A 490 28.49 -14.42 -76.79
N ALA A 491 29.45 -14.72 -75.91
CA ALA A 491 30.29 -13.75 -75.19
C ALA A 491 31.36 -13.02 -76.03
N SER A 492 30.98 -12.47 -77.19
CA SER A 492 31.82 -11.64 -78.05
C SER A 492 31.09 -10.44 -78.69
N TYR A 493 29.77 -10.32 -78.53
CA TYR A 493 28.99 -9.28 -79.20
C TYR A 493 28.93 -7.94 -78.44
N ASP A 494 29.11 -7.97 -77.11
CA ASP A 494 28.92 -6.81 -76.23
C ASP A 494 29.88 -5.64 -76.52
N ALA A 495 31.20 -5.85 -76.61
CA ALA A 495 32.15 -4.76 -76.85
C ALA A 495 31.90 -3.97 -78.16
N ALA A 496 31.39 -4.64 -79.21
CA ALA A 496 31.01 -4.00 -80.46
C ALA A 496 29.63 -3.32 -80.37
N LYS A 497 28.69 -3.89 -79.60
CA LYS A 497 27.43 -3.24 -79.24
C LYS A 497 27.66 -1.99 -78.39
N ALA A 498 28.49 -2.05 -77.36
CA ALA A 498 28.83 -0.92 -76.49
C ALA A 498 29.38 0.27 -77.29
N LEU A 499 30.37 0.05 -78.17
CA LEU A 499 30.88 1.11 -79.06
C LEU A 499 29.83 1.63 -80.07
N ARG A 500 28.88 0.78 -80.50
CA ARG A 500 27.76 1.19 -81.35
C ARG A 500 26.70 1.97 -80.57
N ILE A 501 26.48 1.62 -79.31
CA ILE A 501 25.56 2.28 -78.38
C ILE A 501 26.14 3.65 -78.02
N THR A 502 27.39 3.76 -77.58
CA THR A 502 28.01 5.07 -77.30
C THR A 502 28.03 5.96 -78.54
N SER A 503 28.29 5.42 -79.73
CA SER A 503 28.23 6.18 -80.99
C SER A 503 26.80 6.62 -81.37
N LEU A 504 25.78 5.85 -81.00
CA LEU A 504 24.37 6.24 -81.16
C LEU A 504 23.91 7.21 -80.07
N GLU A 505 24.44 7.10 -78.85
CA GLU A 505 24.21 8.02 -77.73
C GLU A 505 24.86 9.37 -78.01
N GLU A 506 26.09 9.42 -78.54
CA GLU A 506 26.73 10.63 -79.06
C GLU A 506 25.92 11.25 -80.21
N MET A 507 25.35 10.43 -81.10
CA MET A 507 24.51 10.91 -82.20
C MET A 507 23.14 11.42 -81.71
N VAL A 508 22.55 10.80 -80.69
CA VAL A 508 21.31 11.26 -80.03
C VAL A 508 21.58 12.47 -79.12
N ALA A 509 22.77 12.59 -78.54
CA ALA A 509 23.22 13.80 -77.86
C ALA A 509 23.39 14.95 -78.86
N ALA A 510 24.05 14.71 -80.00
CA ALA A 510 24.17 15.69 -81.08
C ALA A 510 22.79 16.11 -81.61
N TYR A 511 21.91 15.16 -81.94
CA TYR A 511 20.55 15.48 -82.40
C TYR A 511 19.71 16.15 -81.31
N SER A 512 19.86 15.83 -80.02
CA SER A 512 19.12 16.51 -78.96
C SER A 512 19.65 17.92 -78.67
N THR A 513 20.95 18.17 -78.83
CA THR A 513 21.49 19.54 -78.81
C THR A 513 21.11 20.32 -80.06
N GLU A 514 21.09 19.70 -81.23
CA GLU A 514 20.68 20.34 -82.49
C GLU A 514 19.17 20.61 -82.50
N VAL A 515 18.36 19.70 -81.96
CA VAL A 515 16.92 19.93 -81.72
C VAL A 515 16.72 20.99 -80.62
N ALA A 516 17.60 21.12 -79.63
CA ALA A 516 17.53 22.20 -78.65
C ALA A 516 17.92 23.56 -79.25
N THR A 517 18.95 23.63 -80.12
CA THR A 517 19.29 24.86 -80.85
C THR A 517 18.21 25.22 -81.87
N LEU A 518 17.66 24.25 -82.61
CA LEU A 518 16.54 24.48 -83.52
C LEU A 518 15.28 24.93 -82.78
N HIS A 519 14.97 24.41 -81.57
CA HIS A 519 13.89 24.95 -80.75
C HIS A 519 14.20 26.36 -80.23
N ALA A 520 15.45 26.67 -79.87
CA ALA A 520 15.86 28.01 -79.47
C ALA A 520 15.83 29.02 -80.65
N GLU A 521 16.15 28.57 -81.86
CA GLU A 521 16.03 29.35 -83.11
C GLU A 521 14.57 29.54 -83.51
N ILE A 522 13.72 28.51 -83.39
CA ILE A 522 12.27 28.64 -83.59
C ILE A 522 11.64 29.57 -82.53
N ALA A 523 12.14 29.56 -81.29
CA ALA A 523 11.70 30.45 -80.21
C ALA A 523 12.24 31.89 -80.32
N SER A 524 13.30 32.12 -81.11
CA SER A 524 13.88 33.46 -81.36
C SER A 524 13.60 34.00 -82.78
N ALA A 525 13.02 33.18 -83.66
CA ALA A 525 12.55 33.60 -84.98
C ALA A 525 11.41 34.64 -84.84
N PRO A 526 11.53 35.84 -85.44
CA PRO A 526 10.57 36.93 -85.24
C PRO A 526 9.29 36.74 -86.09
N VAL A 527 8.46 35.77 -85.72
CA VAL A 527 7.14 35.55 -86.36
C VAL A 527 6.14 36.59 -85.84
N THR A 528 5.97 37.67 -86.60
CA THR A 528 4.92 38.67 -86.35
C THR A 528 3.52 38.08 -86.63
N THR A 529 2.76 37.69 -85.60
CA THR A 529 1.30 37.97 -85.51
C THR A 529 0.67 37.63 -84.16
N THR A 530 0.05 38.64 -83.55
CA THR A 530 -1.19 38.62 -82.74
C THR A 530 -1.67 37.33 -82.04
N LEU A 531 -1.83 37.45 -80.72
CA LEU A 531 -2.90 36.86 -79.90
C LEU A 531 -2.90 35.35 -79.64
N LYS A 532 -2.05 34.93 -78.68
CA LYS A 532 -2.53 34.36 -77.40
C LYS A 532 -1.42 34.43 -76.34
N ARG A 533 -1.80 34.61 -75.08
CA ARG A 533 -0.88 34.45 -73.94
C ARG A 533 -0.54 32.96 -73.81
N THR A 534 0.74 32.62 -73.96
CA THR A 534 1.26 31.40 -73.32
C THR A 534 1.08 31.55 -71.81
N ARG A 535 0.62 30.47 -71.17
CA ARG A 535 0.67 30.31 -69.72
C ARG A 535 2.11 29.90 -69.41
N ASP A 536 2.85 30.74 -68.69
CA ASP A 536 4.13 30.28 -68.13
C ASP A 536 3.85 29.09 -67.21
N GLU A 537 4.51 27.95 -67.45
CA GLU A 537 4.36 26.75 -66.61
C GLU A 537 5.32 26.77 -65.40
N ALA A 538 6.32 27.65 -65.43
CA ALA A 538 7.29 27.91 -64.36
C ALA A 538 6.68 28.07 -62.93
N PRO A 539 5.57 28.80 -62.68
CA PRO A 539 4.96 28.83 -61.34
C PRO A 539 4.39 27.48 -60.92
N ASP A 540 3.75 26.75 -61.84
CA ASP A 540 3.14 25.45 -61.55
C ASP A 540 4.23 24.38 -61.28
N GLU A 541 5.40 24.50 -61.92
CA GLU A 541 6.59 23.68 -61.59
C GLU A 541 7.24 24.07 -60.26
N GLN A 542 7.40 25.36 -59.99
CA GLN A 542 8.00 25.85 -58.73
C GLN A 542 7.13 25.50 -57.51
N GLU A 543 5.81 25.51 -57.64
CA GLU A 543 4.89 25.00 -56.62
C GLU A 543 4.99 23.48 -56.45
N ARG A 544 5.11 22.71 -57.54
CA ARG A 544 5.35 21.25 -57.48
C ARG A 544 6.66 20.94 -56.74
N LEU A 545 7.76 21.61 -57.11
CA LEU A 545 9.06 21.48 -56.44
C LEU A 545 8.96 21.85 -54.95
N GLY A 546 8.34 22.99 -54.61
CA GLY A 546 8.09 23.39 -53.22
C GLY A 546 7.25 22.36 -52.44
N SER A 547 6.27 21.72 -53.09
CA SER A 547 5.51 20.61 -52.50
C SER A 547 6.36 19.36 -52.28
N LEU A 548 7.29 19.05 -53.19
CA LEU A 548 8.19 17.91 -53.11
C LEU A 548 9.26 18.12 -52.05
N THR A 549 9.84 19.32 -51.91
CA THR A 549 10.77 19.65 -50.80
C THR A 549 10.07 19.54 -49.44
N ARG A 550 8.81 20.01 -49.32
CA ARG A 550 8.01 19.85 -48.09
C ARG A 550 7.69 18.39 -47.79
N LYS A 551 7.39 17.56 -48.81
CA LYS A 551 7.20 16.11 -48.65
C LYS A 551 8.50 15.40 -48.28
N ASN A 552 9.63 15.75 -48.90
CA ASN A 552 10.93 15.15 -48.62
C ASN A 552 11.36 15.45 -47.18
N ARG A 553 11.21 16.70 -46.72
CA ARG A 553 11.45 17.06 -45.31
C ARG A 553 10.53 16.29 -44.35
N LYS A 554 9.22 16.20 -44.64
CA LYS A 554 8.31 15.37 -43.82
C LYS A 554 8.75 13.90 -43.78
N LEU A 555 9.16 13.33 -44.91
CA LEU A 555 9.66 11.95 -44.96
C LEU A 555 10.99 11.78 -44.21
N GLN A 556 11.85 12.80 -44.15
CA GLN A 556 13.05 12.82 -43.30
C GLN A 556 12.69 12.89 -41.81
N ASP A 557 11.75 13.77 -41.44
CA ASP A 557 11.23 13.89 -40.08
C ASP A 557 10.60 12.55 -39.65
N GLU A 558 9.70 11.99 -40.46
CA GLU A 558 9.05 10.68 -40.28
C GLU A 558 10.09 9.54 -40.18
N LEU A 559 11.07 9.48 -41.08
CA LEU A 559 12.17 8.50 -41.02
C LEU A 559 12.95 8.60 -39.70
N SER A 560 13.28 9.82 -39.24
CA SER A 560 14.00 10.02 -37.99
C SER A 560 13.18 9.58 -36.76
N THR A 561 11.87 9.85 -36.76
CA THR A 561 10.97 9.37 -35.69
C THR A 561 10.86 7.84 -35.69
N ALA A 562 10.72 7.21 -36.86
CA ALA A 562 10.67 5.76 -37.01
C ALA A 562 11.98 5.09 -36.59
N GLN A 563 13.14 5.67 -36.94
CA GLN A 563 14.45 5.22 -36.47
C GLN A 563 14.57 5.34 -34.94
N SER A 564 14.10 6.44 -34.35
CA SER A 564 14.10 6.60 -32.88
C SER A 564 13.18 5.61 -32.17
N ALA A 565 12.03 5.28 -32.77
CA ALA A 565 11.10 4.28 -32.25
C ALA A 565 11.70 2.86 -32.34
N ALA A 566 12.33 2.52 -33.47
CA ALA A 566 13.05 1.26 -33.61
C ALA A 566 14.19 1.13 -32.59
N GLN A 567 14.95 2.19 -32.31
CA GLN A 567 16.00 2.22 -31.28
C GLN A 567 15.48 2.10 -29.85
N LYS A 568 14.23 2.53 -29.56
CA LYS A 568 13.58 2.27 -28.27
C LYS A 568 13.15 0.82 -28.16
N LEU A 569 12.42 0.33 -29.17
CA LEU A 569 11.95 -1.06 -29.23
C LEU A 569 13.10 -2.08 -29.15
N THR A 570 14.26 -1.84 -29.74
CA THR A 570 15.42 -2.76 -29.61
C THR A 570 16.01 -2.78 -28.20
N LYS A 571 16.01 -1.65 -27.48
CA LYS A 571 16.43 -1.57 -26.06
C LYS A 571 15.40 -2.20 -25.13
N GLU A 572 14.11 -1.99 -25.37
CA GLU A 572 13.03 -2.67 -24.65
C GLU A 572 13.12 -4.19 -24.86
N LEU A 573 13.49 -4.65 -26.05
CA LEU A 573 13.70 -6.06 -26.38
C LEU A 573 14.98 -6.64 -25.72
N SER A 574 16.07 -5.87 -25.54
CA SER A 574 17.22 -6.35 -24.76
C SER A 574 16.90 -6.43 -23.27
N VAL A 575 16.33 -5.38 -22.68
CA VAL A 575 15.94 -5.34 -21.26
C VAL A 575 14.90 -6.41 -20.91
N THR A 576 13.94 -6.69 -21.80
CA THR A 576 12.98 -7.80 -21.57
C THR A 576 13.61 -9.18 -21.72
N LYS A 577 14.62 -9.37 -22.58
CA LYS A 577 15.43 -10.59 -22.62
C LYS A 577 16.25 -10.78 -21.36
N GLU A 578 16.90 -9.73 -20.86
CA GLU A 578 17.69 -9.75 -19.62
C GLU A 578 16.83 -10.04 -18.39
N ARG A 579 15.65 -9.41 -18.29
CA ARG A 579 14.64 -9.73 -17.27
C ARG A 579 14.16 -11.19 -17.38
N LEU A 580 13.97 -11.71 -18.59
CA LEU A 580 13.57 -13.10 -18.82
C LEU A 580 14.68 -14.08 -18.41
N THR A 581 15.95 -13.81 -18.72
CA THR A 581 17.08 -14.69 -18.31
C THR A 581 17.30 -14.65 -16.80
N ALA A 582 17.18 -13.48 -16.16
CA ALA A 582 17.20 -13.38 -14.70
C ALA A 582 16.05 -14.19 -14.05
N ALA A 583 14.82 -14.03 -14.58
CA ALA A 583 13.65 -14.77 -14.09
C ALA A 583 13.75 -16.30 -14.34
N THR A 584 14.47 -16.77 -15.36
CA THR A 584 14.74 -18.21 -15.53
C THR A 584 15.89 -18.70 -14.65
N ALA A 585 16.90 -17.88 -14.35
CA ALA A 585 17.96 -18.20 -13.38
C ALA A 585 17.38 -18.37 -11.97
N HIS A 586 16.45 -17.52 -11.54
CA HIS A 586 15.72 -17.67 -10.27
C HIS A 586 14.81 -18.91 -10.21
N LYS A 587 14.51 -19.58 -11.33
CA LYS A 587 13.85 -20.90 -11.34
C LYS A 587 14.84 -22.07 -11.21
N GLN A 588 16.14 -21.82 -11.33
CA GLN A 588 17.20 -22.84 -11.16
C GLN A 588 17.88 -22.79 -9.79
N THR A 589 17.65 -21.76 -8.97
CA THR A 589 18.09 -21.72 -7.58
C THR A 589 17.35 -22.77 -6.75
N ARG A 590 17.98 -23.93 -6.55
CA ARG A 590 17.48 -25.00 -5.66
C ARG A 590 17.30 -24.46 -4.23
N VAL A 591 16.06 -24.40 -3.78
CA VAL A 591 15.74 -24.13 -2.37
C VAL A 591 16.17 -25.34 -1.54
N LEU A 592 16.91 -25.11 -0.46
CA LEU A 592 17.25 -26.13 0.52
C LEU A 592 16.07 -26.35 1.47
N GLU A 593 15.21 -27.32 1.13
CA GLU A 593 14.15 -27.77 2.04
C GLU A 593 14.63 -28.86 3.01
N LEU A 594 13.87 -29.04 4.09
CA LEU A 594 14.06 -30.16 5.01
C LEU A 594 13.71 -31.48 4.29
N ARG A 595 14.57 -32.48 4.41
CA ARG A 595 14.41 -33.80 3.76
C ARG A 595 13.05 -34.47 4.08
N ASP A 596 12.52 -34.23 5.27
CA ASP A 596 11.18 -34.62 5.70
C ASP A 596 10.36 -33.36 6.04
N ASN A 597 10.09 -32.54 5.02
CA ASN A 597 9.27 -31.33 5.13
C ASN A 597 7.80 -31.72 5.44
N PRO A 598 7.23 -31.36 6.61
CA PRO A 598 5.88 -31.79 6.98
C PRO A 598 4.80 -31.21 6.07
N THR A 599 5.04 -30.02 5.49
CA THR A 599 4.12 -29.41 4.52
C THR A 599 4.13 -30.16 3.20
N ALA A 600 5.31 -30.51 2.69
CA ALA A 600 5.44 -31.32 1.48
C ALA A 600 4.89 -32.74 1.67
N ASN A 601 5.07 -33.34 2.86
CA ASN A 601 4.46 -34.63 3.20
C ASN A 601 2.92 -34.53 3.27
N ALA A 602 2.36 -33.46 3.84
CA ALA A 602 0.92 -33.22 3.84
C ALA A 602 0.37 -32.95 2.43
N GLU A 603 1.12 -32.26 1.57
CA GLU A 603 0.78 -32.05 0.16
C GLU A 603 0.86 -33.36 -0.64
N ALA A 604 1.91 -34.17 -0.46
CA ALA A 604 2.05 -35.47 -1.10
C ALA A 604 0.92 -36.43 -0.70
N ILE A 605 0.52 -36.43 0.58
CA ILE A 605 -0.66 -37.18 1.05
C ILE A 605 -1.91 -36.65 0.33
N LYS A 606 -2.21 -35.35 0.41
CA LYS A 606 -3.38 -34.73 -0.27
C LYS A 606 -3.41 -35.04 -1.77
N MET A 607 -2.28 -34.96 -2.46
CA MET A 607 -2.16 -35.25 -3.88
C MET A 607 -2.33 -36.75 -4.18
N SER A 608 -1.84 -37.65 -3.33
CA SER A 608 -2.10 -39.09 -3.46
C SER A 608 -3.58 -39.43 -3.25
N THR A 609 -4.24 -38.80 -2.28
CA THR A 609 -5.69 -38.95 -2.04
C THR A 609 -6.49 -38.38 -3.21
N LEU A 610 -6.15 -37.18 -3.70
CA LEU A 610 -6.81 -36.57 -4.86
C LEU A 610 -6.61 -37.37 -6.14
N ASN A 611 -5.45 -38.00 -6.34
CA ASN A 611 -5.22 -38.87 -7.49
C ASN A 611 -6.00 -40.18 -7.35
N SER A 612 -5.97 -40.84 -6.18
CA SER A 612 -6.80 -42.03 -5.91
C SER A 612 -8.30 -41.75 -6.08
N LEU A 613 -8.78 -40.57 -5.67
CA LEU A 613 -10.18 -40.15 -5.87
C LEU A 613 -10.48 -39.79 -7.32
N LYS A 614 -9.54 -39.26 -8.10
CA LYS A 614 -9.69 -39.04 -9.55
C LYS A 614 -9.70 -40.37 -10.32
N GLU A 615 -8.87 -41.32 -9.93
CA GLU A 615 -8.82 -42.67 -10.48
C GLU A 615 -10.09 -43.46 -10.15
N GLU A 616 -10.59 -43.35 -8.92
CA GLU A 616 -11.89 -43.92 -8.53
C GLU A 616 -13.05 -43.25 -9.27
N ASN A 617 -13.09 -41.92 -9.37
CA ASN A 617 -14.09 -41.23 -10.19
C ASN A 617 -13.99 -41.62 -11.67
N ALA A 618 -12.78 -41.77 -12.23
CA ALA A 618 -12.59 -42.23 -13.61
C ALA A 618 -13.08 -43.68 -13.80
N ALA A 619 -12.84 -44.57 -12.83
CA ALA A 619 -13.32 -45.95 -12.84
C ALA A 619 -14.86 -46.03 -12.71
N LEU A 620 -15.45 -45.24 -11.82
CA LEU A 620 -16.91 -45.14 -11.63
C LEU A 620 -17.58 -44.52 -12.87
N VAL A 621 -17.01 -43.46 -13.44
CA VAL A 621 -17.48 -42.85 -14.69
C VAL A 621 -17.34 -43.82 -15.86
N ALA A 622 -16.25 -44.58 -15.96
CA ALA A 622 -16.11 -45.65 -16.95
C ALA A 622 -17.17 -46.75 -16.77
N GLN A 623 -17.50 -47.13 -15.53
CA GLN A 623 -18.53 -48.11 -15.21
C GLN A 623 -19.95 -47.60 -15.51
N LEU A 624 -20.21 -46.29 -15.36
CA LEU A 624 -21.47 -45.64 -15.73
C LEU A 624 -21.62 -45.42 -17.24
N LEU A 625 -20.53 -45.06 -17.93
CA LEU A 625 -20.48 -44.90 -19.39
C LEU A 625 -20.52 -46.25 -20.12
N ALA A 626 -19.99 -47.32 -19.53
CA ALA A 626 -20.21 -48.71 -19.93
C ALA A 626 -21.63 -49.21 -19.57
N GLY A 627 -22.65 -48.37 -19.81
CA GLY A 627 -24.05 -48.61 -19.50
C GLY A 627 -24.61 -49.88 -20.14
N PRO A 628 -25.81 -50.33 -19.70
CA PRO A 628 -26.25 -51.72 -19.74
C PRO A 628 -26.42 -52.29 -21.16
N THR A 629 -25.31 -52.72 -21.75
CA THR A 629 -25.21 -53.35 -23.05
C THR A 629 -25.55 -54.83 -22.92
N THR A 630 -26.85 -55.12 -23.04
CA THR A 630 -27.44 -56.34 -23.59
C THR A 630 -26.77 -57.68 -23.22
N THR A 631 -27.44 -58.49 -22.40
CA THR A 631 -27.08 -59.88 -21.97
C THR A 631 -26.10 -60.03 -20.79
N ARG A 632 -26.51 -59.53 -19.61
CA ARG A 632 -26.26 -60.28 -18.36
C ARG A 632 -27.38 -60.06 -17.33
N SER A 633 -27.63 -61.09 -16.52
CA SER A 633 -28.71 -61.11 -15.53
C SER A 633 -28.45 -60.13 -14.39
N ALA A 634 -29.52 -59.60 -13.78
CA ALA A 634 -29.49 -58.65 -12.65
C ALA A 634 -28.90 -59.23 -11.33
N ALA A 635 -28.32 -60.43 -11.38
CA ALA A 635 -27.60 -61.06 -10.27
C ALA A 635 -26.09 -60.76 -10.24
N SER A 636 -25.49 -60.21 -11.31
CA SER A 636 -24.04 -59.93 -11.37
C SER A 636 -23.65 -58.46 -11.16
N SER A 637 -24.59 -57.58 -10.80
CA SER A 637 -24.39 -56.13 -10.63
C SER A 637 -23.86 -55.70 -9.24
N LYS A 638 -23.20 -56.61 -8.50
CA LYS A 638 -22.49 -56.33 -7.24
C LYS A 638 -20.98 -56.57 -7.40
N ILE A 639 -20.37 -55.91 -8.37
CA ILE A 639 -18.91 -55.86 -8.53
C ILE A 639 -18.44 -54.51 -7.99
N VAL A 640 -17.82 -54.54 -6.81
CA VAL A 640 -17.16 -53.37 -6.21
C VAL A 640 -15.88 -53.07 -7.02
N PRO A 641 -15.61 -51.82 -7.41
CA PRO A 641 -14.37 -51.47 -8.10
C PRO A 641 -13.14 -51.82 -7.25
N LEU A 642 -12.07 -52.30 -7.90
CA LEU A 642 -10.82 -52.64 -7.20
C LEU A 642 -10.21 -51.42 -6.49
N ALA A 643 -10.32 -50.22 -7.09
CA ALA A 643 -9.90 -48.97 -6.46
C ALA A 643 -10.61 -48.71 -5.12
N THR A 644 -11.94 -48.87 -5.07
CA THR A 644 -12.75 -48.73 -3.85
C THR A 644 -12.36 -49.77 -2.79
N LEU A 645 -12.11 -51.02 -3.22
CA LEU A 645 -11.66 -52.10 -2.33
C LEU A 645 -10.26 -51.82 -1.75
N GLU A 646 -9.32 -51.36 -2.58
CA GLU A 646 -7.98 -50.97 -2.11
C GLU A 646 -8.03 -49.72 -1.21
N SER A 647 -8.91 -48.75 -1.50
CA SER A 647 -9.13 -47.58 -0.66
C SER A 647 -9.58 -47.98 0.74
N ALA A 648 -10.62 -48.82 0.85
CA ALA A 648 -11.07 -49.38 2.13
C ALA A 648 -10.00 -50.23 2.82
N GLN A 649 -9.16 -50.97 2.08
CA GLN A 649 -8.02 -51.71 2.67
C GLN A 649 -6.90 -50.78 3.17
N ARG A 650 -6.69 -49.62 2.56
CA ARG A 650 -5.76 -48.58 3.06
C ARG A 650 -6.31 -47.96 4.34
N GLU A 651 -7.59 -47.58 4.35
CA GLU A 651 -8.28 -47.03 5.52
C GLU A 651 -8.25 -48.00 6.72
N CYS A 652 -8.59 -49.27 6.52
CA CYS A 652 -8.49 -50.29 7.58
C CYS A 652 -7.07 -50.40 8.17
N ARG A 653 -6.02 -50.39 7.33
CA ARG A 653 -4.63 -50.45 7.79
C ARG A 653 -4.21 -49.17 8.54
N GLU A 654 -4.73 -48.01 8.13
CA GLU A 654 -4.48 -46.77 8.85
C GLU A 654 -5.16 -46.77 10.22
N LEU A 655 -6.43 -47.17 10.29
CA LEU A 655 -7.18 -47.32 11.54
C LEU A 655 -6.52 -48.35 12.48
N GLU A 656 -6.00 -49.46 11.95
CA GLU A 656 -5.18 -50.41 12.71
C GLU A 656 -3.88 -49.79 13.24
N ALA A 657 -3.19 -48.98 12.44
CA ALA A 657 -1.97 -48.27 12.86
C ALA A 657 -2.26 -47.19 13.92
N GLN A 658 -3.33 -46.41 13.75
CA GLN A 658 -3.81 -45.43 14.74
C GLN A 658 -4.22 -46.14 16.05
N ALA A 659 -4.94 -47.26 15.98
CA ALA A 659 -5.29 -48.08 17.14
C ALA A 659 -4.07 -48.71 17.82
N ALA A 660 -3.05 -49.13 17.07
CA ALA A 660 -1.78 -49.60 17.63
C ALA A 660 -1.00 -48.45 18.30
N SER A 661 -1.05 -47.24 17.75
CA SER A 661 -0.45 -46.03 18.33
C SER A 661 -1.14 -45.63 19.64
N SER A 662 -2.47 -45.56 19.65
CA SER A 662 -3.24 -45.22 20.87
C SER A 662 -3.09 -46.28 21.96
N ARG A 663 -3.07 -47.58 21.63
CA ARG A 663 -2.72 -48.66 22.58
C ARG A 663 -1.31 -48.48 23.17
N LYS A 664 -0.31 -48.12 22.36
CA LYS A 664 1.05 -47.80 22.85
C LYS A 664 1.07 -46.57 23.76
N ALA A 665 0.30 -45.53 23.44
CA ALA A 665 0.15 -44.34 24.28
C ALA A 665 -0.52 -44.67 25.63
N MET A 666 -1.61 -45.44 25.64
CA MET A 666 -2.26 -45.93 26.86
C MET A 666 -1.33 -46.80 27.71
N ALA A 667 -0.53 -47.68 27.09
CA ALA A 667 0.45 -48.50 27.81
C ALA A 667 1.53 -47.64 28.48
N ARG A 668 2.09 -46.65 27.76
CA ARG A 668 3.04 -45.67 28.31
C ARG A 668 2.42 -44.85 29.43
N LEU A 669 1.17 -44.38 29.28
CA LEU A 669 0.48 -43.61 30.31
C LEU A 669 0.25 -44.45 31.58
N LYS A 670 -0.14 -45.73 31.45
CA LYS A 670 -0.24 -46.66 32.59
C LYS A 670 1.11 -46.90 33.25
N GLN A 671 2.20 -47.02 32.49
CA GLN A 671 3.56 -47.16 33.02
C GLN A 671 4.00 -45.91 33.80
N VAL A 672 3.79 -44.72 33.25
CA VAL A 672 4.13 -43.44 33.90
C VAL A 672 3.26 -43.21 35.15
N TRP A 673 1.97 -43.52 35.09
CA TRP A 673 1.10 -43.46 36.27
C TRP A 673 1.54 -44.46 37.34
N GLY A 674 1.90 -45.68 36.96
CA GLY A 674 2.44 -46.70 37.88
C GLY A 674 3.73 -46.26 38.56
N ALA A 675 4.68 -45.70 37.79
CA ALA A 675 5.92 -45.13 38.32
C ALA A 675 5.65 -43.97 39.28
N LYS A 676 4.85 -42.98 38.87
CA LYS A 676 4.51 -41.83 39.73
C LYS A 676 3.70 -42.21 40.97
N THR A 677 2.93 -43.29 40.92
CA THR A 677 2.23 -43.87 42.09
C THR A 677 3.17 -44.68 42.98
N ALA A 678 4.29 -45.19 42.46
CA ALA A 678 5.38 -45.73 43.28
C ALA A 678 6.15 -44.59 43.98
N GLU A 679 6.60 -43.58 43.22
CA GLU A 679 7.25 -42.36 43.74
C GLU A 679 6.41 -41.68 44.83
N PHE A 680 5.09 -41.55 44.64
CA PHE A 680 4.20 -40.96 45.63
C PHE A 680 4.06 -41.81 46.91
N ARG A 681 4.00 -43.14 46.78
CA ARG A 681 3.98 -44.05 47.94
C ARG A 681 5.32 -44.07 48.68
N GLU A 682 6.43 -43.95 47.97
CA GLU A 682 7.78 -43.84 48.53
C GLU A 682 7.99 -42.48 49.22
N GLY A 683 7.45 -41.40 48.65
CA GLY A 683 7.40 -40.08 49.27
C GLY A 683 6.59 -40.06 50.57
N ILE A 684 5.38 -40.64 50.59
CA ILE A 684 4.58 -40.80 51.81
C ILE A 684 5.31 -41.66 52.84
N ALA A 685 5.92 -42.77 52.40
CA ALA A 685 6.71 -43.64 53.26
C ALA A 685 7.87 -42.89 53.92
N SER A 686 8.66 -42.14 53.14
CA SER A 686 9.82 -41.38 53.62
C SER A 686 9.44 -40.21 54.52
N LEU A 687 8.38 -39.46 54.19
CA LEU A 687 7.98 -38.24 54.91
C LEU A 687 7.11 -38.51 56.15
N LEU A 688 6.23 -39.50 56.11
CA LEU A 688 5.24 -39.77 57.17
C LEU A 688 5.47 -41.09 57.92
N GLY A 689 6.43 -41.93 57.51
CA GLY A 689 6.71 -43.21 58.17
C GLY A 689 5.70 -44.32 57.89
N TRP A 690 4.76 -44.11 56.96
CA TRP A 690 3.67 -45.04 56.64
C TRP A 690 3.73 -45.51 55.18
N ARG A 691 3.74 -46.83 54.97
CA ARG A 691 3.57 -47.44 53.64
C ARG A 691 2.07 -47.54 53.32
N VAL A 692 1.67 -46.98 52.19
CA VAL A 692 0.28 -46.99 51.71
C VAL A 692 0.12 -47.96 50.53
N GLU A 693 -0.93 -48.79 50.56
CA GLU A 693 -1.29 -49.74 49.51
C GLU A 693 -2.78 -49.63 49.18
N PHE A 694 -3.10 -49.43 47.90
CA PHE A 694 -4.48 -49.39 47.41
C PHE A 694 -4.94 -50.79 47.01
N MET A 695 -5.96 -51.33 47.68
CA MET A 695 -6.51 -52.65 47.39
C MET A 695 -7.55 -52.59 46.24
N PRO A 696 -7.76 -53.70 45.49
CA PRO A 696 -8.70 -53.73 44.35
C PRO A 696 -10.17 -53.42 44.68
N ASN A 697 -10.54 -53.39 45.96
CA ASN A 697 -11.88 -53.06 46.46
C ASN A 697 -12.02 -51.58 46.89
N GLY A 698 -11.11 -50.70 46.44
CA GLY A 698 -11.11 -49.25 46.73
C GLY A 698 -10.55 -48.87 48.11
N LYS A 699 -10.20 -49.85 48.95
CA LYS A 699 -9.78 -49.61 50.35
C LYS A 699 -8.28 -49.44 50.45
N MET A 700 -7.85 -48.60 51.37
CA MET A 700 -6.46 -48.21 51.55
C MET A 700 -5.87 -48.94 52.76
N ARG A 701 -4.98 -49.91 52.53
CA ARG A 701 -4.17 -50.54 53.58
C ARG A 701 -2.97 -49.64 53.88
N VAL A 702 -2.69 -49.42 55.17
CA VAL A 702 -1.60 -48.57 55.66
C VAL A 702 -0.82 -49.34 56.72
N SER A 703 0.50 -49.43 56.59
CA SER A 703 1.39 -50.13 57.54
C SER A 703 2.59 -49.26 57.93
N SER A 704 3.04 -49.38 59.17
CA SER A 704 4.15 -48.57 59.69
C SER A 704 5.49 -49.11 59.18
N ILE A 705 6.42 -48.21 58.88
CA ILE A 705 7.81 -48.56 58.54
C ILE A 705 8.61 -48.85 59.81
N PHE A 706 8.29 -48.16 60.91
CA PHE A 706 8.94 -48.37 62.22
C PHE A 706 8.42 -49.61 62.95
N TYR A 707 7.25 -50.12 62.56
CA TYR A 707 6.67 -51.36 63.11
C TYR A 707 6.10 -52.27 62.00
N PRO A 708 6.97 -52.94 61.21
CA PRO A 708 6.54 -53.80 60.12
C PRO A 708 5.82 -55.07 60.63
N GLY A 709 4.95 -55.62 59.78
CA GLY A 709 4.36 -56.95 59.95
C GLY A 709 5.30 -58.06 59.46
N THR A 710 5.21 -59.22 60.10
CA THR A 710 5.77 -60.49 59.62
C THR A 710 4.72 -61.26 58.81
N GLU A 711 5.11 -62.29 58.07
CA GLU A 711 4.17 -63.02 57.21
C GLU A 711 3.02 -63.70 57.98
N ASP A 712 3.26 -64.09 59.25
CA ASP A 712 2.24 -64.63 60.16
C ASP A 712 1.39 -63.55 60.89
N GLU A 713 1.82 -62.29 60.89
CA GLU A 713 1.10 -61.18 61.57
C GLU A 713 0.93 -59.95 60.66
N GLU A 714 -0.23 -59.84 60.01
CA GLU A 714 -0.64 -58.60 59.34
C GLU A 714 -0.80 -57.45 60.33
N ARG A 715 0.22 -56.59 60.45
CA ARG A 715 0.22 -55.36 61.26
C ARG A 715 -0.06 -54.13 60.39
N SER A 716 -1.34 -53.91 60.07
CA SER A 716 -1.80 -52.84 59.19
C SER A 716 -3.18 -52.29 59.60
N ILE A 717 -3.50 -51.12 59.07
CA ILE A 717 -4.79 -50.44 59.25
C ILE A 717 -5.41 -50.26 57.87
N VAL A 718 -6.62 -50.79 57.67
CA VAL A 718 -7.38 -50.67 56.43
C VAL A 718 -8.44 -49.59 56.58
N PHE A 719 -8.32 -48.55 55.78
CA PHE A 719 -9.28 -47.45 55.68
C PHE A 719 -10.22 -47.65 54.49
N ASP A 720 -11.51 -47.41 54.73
CA ASP A 720 -12.59 -47.48 53.76
C ASP A 720 -13.06 -46.05 53.46
N GLY A 721 -12.61 -45.50 52.32
CA GLY A 721 -12.87 -44.10 51.96
C GLY A 721 -14.32 -43.80 51.58
N GLU A 722 -15.09 -44.80 51.15
CA GLU A 722 -16.49 -44.63 50.77
C GLU A 722 -17.42 -44.75 51.98
N ALA A 723 -17.14 -45.70 52.89
CA ALA A 723 -17.91 -45.90 54.11
C ALA A 723 -17.43 -45.07 55.32
N GLY A 724 -16.28 -44.40 55.21
CA GLY A 724 -15.63 -43.67 56.31
C GLY A 724 -15.17 -44.57 57.47
N THR A 725 -15.00 -45.88 57.25
CA THR A 725 -14.69 -46.84 58.33
C THR A 725 -13.22 -47.25 58.38
N MET A 726 -12.72 -47.50 59.57
CA MET A 726 -11.35 -47.99 59.82
C MET A 726 -11.40 -49.39 60.43
N LYS A 727 -10.58 -50.32 59.92
CA LYS A 727 -10.45 -51.69 60.43
C LYS A 727 -8.98 -52.06 60.59
N VAL A 728 -8.60 -52.57 61.76
CA VAL A 728 -7.23 -53.05 62.04
C VAL A 728 -7.11 -54.50 61.59
N SER A 729 -6.03 -54.87 60.89
CA SER A 729 -5.80 -56.27 60.46
C SER A 729 -5.46 -57.18 61.65
N GLY A 730 -5.68 -58.49 61.48
CA GLY A 730 -5.65 -59.49 62.56
C GLY A 730 -6.87 -59.45 63.52
N GLY A 731 -7.75 -58.44 63.42
CA GLY A 731 -9.01 -58.36 64.15
C GLY A 731 -8.86 -58.11 65.66
N ALA A 732 -9.98 -58.16 66.39
CA ALA A 732 -10.08 -57.71 67.79
C ALA A 732 -9.33 -58.57 68.83
N ARG A 733 -8.60 -59.61 68.41
CA ARG A 733 -7.71 -60.42 69.27
C ARG A 733 -6.23 -60.33 68.86
N SER A 734 -5.89 -59.55 67.84
CA SER A 734 -4.50 -59.29 67.44
C SER A 734 -3.78 -58.47 68.52
N ALA A 735 -2.53 -58.82 68.82
CA ALA A 735 -1.67 -58.07 69.74
C ALA A 735 -1.49 -56.61 69.26
N PHE A 736 -1.37 -56.41 67.95
CA PHE A 736 -1.32 -55.07 67.34
C PHE A 736 -2.61 -54.28 67.56
N ALA A 737 -3.77 -54.91 67.38
CA ALA A 737 -5.06 -54.26 67.59
C ALA A 737 -5.33 -53.94 69.07
N GLY A 738 -4.86 -54.79 69.99
CA GLY A 738 -4.92 -54.54 71.43
C GLY A 738 -4.03 -53.37 71.85
N LYS A 739 -2.81 -53.30 71.31
CA LYS A 739 -1.85 -52.23 71.59
C LYS A 739 -2.38 -50.85 71.16
N ILE A 740 -2.78 -50.71 69.90
CA ILE A 740 -3.26 -49.42 69.39
C ILE A 740 -4.68 -49.06 69.87
N ALA A 741 -5.34 -49.91 70.67
CA ALA A 741 -6.74 -49.71 71.07
C ALA A 741 -6.98 -48.42 71.86
N GLU A 742 -6.03 -48.01 72.70
CA GLU A 742 -6.12 -46.79 73.52
C GLU A 742 -5.93 -45.55 72.65
N SER A 743 -4.86 -45.51 71.85
CA SER A 743 -4.61 -44.46 70.85
C SER A 743 -5.77 -44.32 69.86
N VAL A 744 -6.36 -45.42 69.37
CA VAL A 744 -7.56 -45.44 68.52
C VAL A 744 -8.80 -44.92 69.25
N LYS A 745 -8.98 -45.24 70.53
CA LYS A 745 -10.10 -44.71 71.33
C LYS A 745 -10.00 -43.18 71.45
N PHE A 746 -8.85 -42.68 71.89
CA PHE A 746 -8.65 -41.25 72.13
C PHE A 746 -8.68 -40.40 70.85
N TRP A 747 -7.97 -40.83 69.79
CA TRP A 747 -7.90 -40.03 68.57
C TRP A 747 -9.09 -40.23 67.62
N VAL A 748 -9.57 -41.46 67.43
CA VAL A 748 -10.60 -41.74 66.40
C VAL A 748 -12.01 -41.82 66.98
N ARG A 749 -12.22 -42.36 68.20
CA ARG A 749 -13.58 -42.43 68.78
C ARG A 749 -13.99 -41.16 69.53
N GLU A 750 -13.04 -40.53 70.23
CA GLU A 750 -13.31 -39.35 71.07
C GLU A 750 -13.08 -38.02 70.32
N ARG A 751 -12.26 -38.01 69.27
CA ARG A 751 -11.93 -36.79 68.49
C ARG A 751 -12.18 -36.88 66.98
N GLY A 752 -12.25 -38.07 66.38
CA GLY A 752 -12.42 -38.27 64.94
C GLY A 752 -11.16 -38.07 64.08
N GLU A 753 -10.01 -37.73 64.68
CA GLU A 753 -8.82 -37.26 63.99
C GLU A 753 -7.84 -38.39 63.63
N ILE A 754 -8.04 -38.98 62.45
CA ILE A 754 -7.15 -40.01 61.88
C ILE A 754 -5.70 -39.52 61.69
N PRO A 755 -5.41 -38.29 61.21
CA PRO A 755 -4.03 -37.81 61.09
C PRO A 755 -3.29 -37.76 62.44
N CYS A 756 -3.99 -37.38 63.51
CA CYS A 756 -3.42 -37.36 64.86
C CYS A 756 -3.16 -38.77 65.40
N LEU A 757 -4.02 -39.75 65.09
CA LEU A 757 -3.74 -41.17 65.39
C LEU A 757 -2.44 -41.62 64.71
N LEU A 758 -2.31 -41.36 63.41
CA LEU A 758 -1.16 -41.81 62.62
C LEU A 758 0.14 -41.12 63.06
N ALA A 759 0.09 -39.87 63.54
CA ALA A 759 1.23 -39.17 64.11
C ALA A 759 1.60 -39.64 65.52
N ALA A 760 0.61 -39.97 66.37
CA ALA A 760 0.87 -40.54 67.69
C ALA A 760 1.51 -41.92 67.58
N LEU A 761 0.99 -42.78 66.69
CA LEU A 761 1.51 -44.13 66.46
C LEU A 761 2.91 -44.14 65.82
N THR A 762 3.29 -43.16 64.99
CA THR A 762 4.68 -43.09 64.50
C THR A 762 5.67 -42.71 65.58
N LEU A 763 5.30 -41.82 66.50
CA LEU A 763 6.15 -41.50 67.66
C LEU A 763 6.27 -42.71 68.59
N GLU A 764 5.15 -43.36 68.93
CA GLU A 764 5.11 -44.58 69.75
C GLU A 764 6.03 -45.68 69.17
N PHE A 765 5.84 -46.04 67.90
CA PHE A 765 6.63 -47.08 67.24
C PHE A 765 8.10 -46.68 67.00
N TYR A 766 8.40 -45.38 66.84
CA TYR A 766 9.79 -44.90 66.70
C TYR A 766 10.54 -44.93 68.04
N GLU A 767 9.92 -44.50 69.13
CA GLU A 767 10.48 -44.61 70.49
C GLU A 767 10.74 -46.07 70.89
N GLU A 768 9.85 -46.99 70.50
CA GLU A 768 10.04 -48.41 70.76
C GLU A 768 11.11 -49.04 69.86
N GLY A 769 11.14 -48.70 68.57
CA GLY A 769 12.19 -49.19 67.65
C GLY A 769 13.58 -48.72 68.09
N THR A 770 13.70 -47.48 68.57
CA THR A 770 14.96 -46.94 69.10
C THR A 770 15.33 -47.51 70.47
N ARG A 771 14.37 -47.73 71.39
CA ARG A 771 14.62 -48.45 72.65
C ARG A 771 15.01 -49.92 72.43
N GLY A 772 14.37 -50.60 71.48
CA GLY A 772 14.65 -52.00 71.15
C GLY A 772 15.94 -52.23 70.37
N SER A 773 16.48 -51.20 69.71
CA SER A 773 17.77 -51.24 69.02
C SER A 773 18.96 -50.83 69.91
N GLY A 774 18.73 -50.57 71.19
CA GLY A 774 19.73 -50.10 72.16
C GLY A 774 20.03 -51.08 73.31
N ALA A 775 19.74 -52.38 73.12
CA ALA A 775 19.87 -53.45 74.10
C ALA A 775 20.56 -54.68 73.50
#